data_AF-A0A2J6NPU3-F1
#
_entry.id   AF-A0A2J6NPU3-F1
#
_cell.length_a   1.000
_cell.length_b   1.000
_cell.length_c   1.000
_cell.angle_alpha   90.00
_cell.angle_beta   90.00
_cell.angle_gamma   90.00
#
_symmetry.space_group_name_H-M   'P 1'
#
loop_
_entity.id
_entity.type
_entity.pdbx_description
1 polymer ?
#
loop_
_entity_poly.entity_id
_entity_poly.type
_entity_poly.pdbx_seq_one_letter_code
_entity_poly.pdbx_strand_id
1 'polypeptide(L)'
;MTQASTVNVYRLMLNNKYGWIASAYPDDQFDKAINRQISKAERQTQPLTEIQQALLTHGDEPGVTHQLIGTVERLDQTNRARLIVKDLQQFAPGQVLGQYISSLYFYGVAVSGTNDAGNVSLDQLCKLMQKYPQVKFGWPADAKSYRQQMTGNSSAFAIRRAQCLKYWFDQGDQDLNWLYAPSPAQDNYRQTFAWLKQNAPDIANWYYDQPSATTGMIWHFTDINNMANILSFQEIASKNWGTEQQIIRNDNAASSVNNDATKPWVHDYARFYLRPKTPTQYRNEGIYQYYGDHPDFKAMPKSLTNWNQTAFWTDGRPAHLPVPVFIGFSLSKFLQQGGHLVKGSLAGKRVADQPEAMFDDDCSFLKEHVRQIYKDWSAPNWLKHTEFVFPQRLKFKASDILRIVVRSEAEKLVLLTLLTEHDSALFSNKQSHQEIDPQRYIDRIVVDPQFFYSHGSMVQTSPASAQRDVMHNQYHLGLQPAVAPANLTRTVQPFGFSKVVNGNELRVDVPELKQVTLTVRDVNGEIKPVARFHEPDWILGTNEWIPTKVQREISAARGYRLKCRYYSSLYYRGHYYKLWRAAGSDEWHFVDTNEVADIISPADRPILKRVEESFRAVFRNTDITEDQASVPADVTLAPTASQAPARPAPETPPHVDSATPAPSAAPADNDDNDNFLLLF
;
A
#
# COMPACT_ATOMS: atom_id res chain seq x y z
N MET A 1 9.43 56.91 11.87
CA MET A 1 10.04 56.52 10.57
C MET A 1 9.16 55.47 9.94
N THR A 2 8.50 55.79 8.83
CA THR A 2 7.79 54.82 7.98
C THR A 2 8.78 53.74 7.57
N GLN A 3 8.46 52.48 7.87
CA GLN A 3 9.31 51.36 7.46
C GLN A 3 9.37 51.31 5.93
N ALA A 4 10.57 51.18 5.36
CA ALA A 4 10.73 51.01 3.91
C ALA A 4 9.87 49.84 3.42
N SER A 5 9.11 50.08 2.34
CA SER A 5 8.19 49.11 1.72
C SER A 5 8.92 48.01 0.94
N THR A 6 10.19 48.25 0.58
CA THR A 6 11.03 47.32 -0.20
C THR A 6 12.35 47.01 0.51
N VAL A 7 12.99 45.93 0.09
CA VAL A 7 14.36 45.54 0.48
C VAL A 7 15.17 45.19 -0.75
N ASN A 8 16.43 45.62 -0.73
CA ASN A 8 17.45 45.30 -1.72
C ASN A 8 18.16 44.01 -1.31
N VAL A 9 18.40 43.13 -2.29
CA VAL A 9 19.11 41.86 -2.12
C VAL A 9 20.48 41.99 -2.75
N TYR A 10 21.52 41.76 -1.96
CA TYR A 10 22.91 41.92 -2.35
C TYR A 10 23.63 40.58 -2.34
N ARG A 11 24.43 40.32 -3.38
CA ARG A 11 25.52 39.34 -3.31
C ARG A 11 26.76 40.04 -2.77
N LEU A 12 27.42 39.41 -1.81
CA LEU A 12 28.69 39.82 -1.23
C LEU A 12 29.79 38.91 -1.72
N MET A 13 30.98 39.45 -1.93
CA MET A 13 32.21 38.68 -2.09
C MET A 13 33.15 39.00 -0.93
N LEU A 14 33.53 37.97 -0.19
CA LEU A 14 34.38 38.04 0.99
C LEU A 14 35.43 36.94 0.86
N ASN A 15 36.71 37.30 0.80
CA ASN A 15 37.82 36.36 0.66
C ASN A 15 37.61 35.32 -0.47
N ASN A 16 37.30 35.81 -1.68
CA ASN A 16 37.01 35.01 -2.88
C ASN A 16 35.84 34.01 -2.76
N LYS A 17 34.99 34.15 -1.74
CA LYS A 17 33.73 33.41 -1.61
C LYS A 17 32.53 34.34 -1.58
N TYR A 18 31.36 33.79 -1.88
CA TYR A 18 30.13 34.55 -2.08
C TYR A 18 29.08 34.24 -1.02
N GLY A 19 28.32 35.26 -0.64
CA GLY A 19 27.16 35.13 0.24
C GLY A 19 26.10 36.20 -0.05
N TRP A 20 24.93 36.10 0.56
CA TRP A 20 23.80 36.99 0.27
C TRP A 20 23.20 37.62 1.52
N ILE A 21 22.87 38.91 1.42
CA ILE A 21 22.16 39.67 2.46
C ILE A 21 20.99 40.46 1.85
N ALA A 22 20.01 40.79 2.68
CA ALA A 22 18.94 41.71 2.32
C ALA A 22 18.96 42.93 3.25
N SER A 23 18.79 44.12 2.69
CA SER A 23 18.83 45.37 3.43
C SER A 23 17.78 46.36 2.92
N ALA A 24 17.27 47.20 3.82
CA ALA A 24 16.40 48.32 3.46
C ALA A 24 17.21 49.56 3.04
N TYR A 25 18.54 49.55 3.19
CA TYR A 25 19.39 50.63 2.70
C TYR A 25 19.55 50.52 1.18
N PRO A 26 19.53 51.65 0.46
CA PRO A 26 19.86 51.71 -0.96
C PRO A 26 21.35 51.39 -1.21
N ASP A 27 21.69 51.08 -2.47
CA ASP A 27 23.03 50.67 -2.92
C ASP A 27 24.10 51.74 -2.63
N ASP A 28 23.76 53.02 -2.82
CA ASP A 28 24.61 54.17 -2.48
C ASP A 28 24.88 54.34 -0.96
N GLN A 29 24.20 53.56 -0.11
CA GLN A 29 24.38 53.52 1.34
C GLN A 29 24.71 52.10 1.83
N PHE A 30 25.33 51.29 0.98
CA PHE A 30 25.64 49.90 1.28
C PHE A 30 26.52 49.72 2.53
N ASP A 31 27.42 50.65 2.85
CA ASP A 31 28.23 50.62 4.07
C ASP A 31 27.35 50.52 5.34
N LYS A 32 26.18 51.17 5.34
CA LYS A 32 25.21 51.06 6.45
C LYS A 32 24.57 49.67 6.51
N ALA A 33 24.40 49.01 5.36
CA ALA A 33 23.89 47.65 5.29
C ALA A 33 24.89 46.66 5.90
N ILE A 34 26.17 46.78 5.56
CA ILE A 34 27.24 45.92 6.09
C ILE A 34 27.49 46.15 7.57
N ASN A 35 27.65 47.41 7.99
CA ASN A 35 27.85 47.73 9.41
C ASN A 35 26.72 47.17 10.28
N ARG A 36 25.49 47.19 9.76
CA ARG A 36 24.34 46.58 10.46
C ARG A 36 24.45 45.05 10.56
N GLN A 37 24.98 44.36 9.54
CA GLN A 37 25.19 42.91 9.60
C GLN A 37 26.35 42.54 10.54
N ILE A 38 27.44 43.30 10.51
CA ILE A 38 28.59 43.16 11.42
C ILE A 38 28.12 43.33 12.86
N SER A 39 27.46 44.44 13.19
CA SER A 39 26.92 44.66 14.54
C SER A 39 25.86 43.64 14.95
N LYS A 40 25.23 42.94 14.02
CA LYS A 40 24.32 41.83 14.34
C LYS A 40 25.09 40.57 14.69
N ALA A 41 26.17 40.26 13.97
CA ALA A 41 27.05 39.14 14.24
C ALA A 41 27.79 39.31 15.58
N GLU A 42 28.30 40.51 15.89
CA GLU A 42 28.99 40.80 17.17
C GLU A 42 28.10 40.55 18.41
N ARG A 43 26.78 40.76 18.27
CA ARG A 43 25.80 40.60 19.35
C ARG A 43 25.21 39.19 19.46
N GLN A 44 25.60 38.27 18.58
CA GLN A 44 24.99 36.94 18.51
C GLN A 44 25.65 35.97 19.50
N THR A 45 24.83 35.31 20.33
CA THR A 45 25.27 34.33 21.34
C THR A 45 25.31 32.88 20.83
N GLN A 46 24.75 32.63 19.64
CA GLN A 46 24.74 31.35 18.95
C GLN A 46 25.98 31.24 18.03
N PRO A 47 26.41 30.02 17.65
CA PRO A 47 27.48 29.84 16.66
C PRO A 47 27.21 30.65 15.38
N LEU A 48 28.24 31.38 14.94
CA LEU A 48 28.16 32.21 13.73
C LEU A 48 28.22 31.33 12.48
N THR A 49 27.45 31.70 11.45
CA THR A 49 27.63 31.12 10.11
C THR A 49 28.94 31.57 9.46
N GLU A 50 29.40 30.86 8.43
CA GLU A 50 30.63 31.21 7.69
C GLU A 50 30.57 32.65 7.13
N ILE A 51 29.42 33.09 6.60
CA ILE A 51 29.26 34.48 6.14
C ILE A 51 29.38 35.49 7.28
N GLN A 52 28.87 35.18 8.47
CA GLN A 52 28.94 36.08 9.62
C GLN A 52 30.37 36.15 10.16
N GLN A 53 31.07 35.02 10.23
CA GLN A 53 32.47 34.98 10.61
C GLN A 53 33.35 35.75 9.60
N ALA A 54 33.08 35.59 8.31
CA ALA A 54 33.78 36.32 7.26
C ALA A 54 33.54 37.83 7.35
N LEU A 55 32.31 38.25 7.65
CA LEU A 55 31.97 39.66 7.88
C LEU A 55 32.67 40.25 9.11
N LEU A 56 32.80 39.52 10.22
CA LEU A 56 33.56 40.00 11.39
C LEU A 56 35.06 40.09 11.13
N THR A 57 35.58 39.21 10.26
CA THR A 57 37.03 39.12 10.01
C THR A 57 37.49 40.10 8.94
N HIS A 58 36.64 40.36 7.93
CA HIS A 58 37.01 41.11 6.71
C HIS A 58 36.04 42.26 6.38
N GLY A 59 35.06 42.54 7.24
CA GLY A 59 33.99 43.50 6.98
C GLY A 59 34.43 44.97 6.91
N ASP A 60 35.50 45.30 7.61
CA ASP A 60 36.09 46.65 7.68
C ASP A 60 37.24 46.84 6.67
N GLU A 61 37.65 45.79 5.95
CA GLU A 61 38.68 45.87 4.92
C GLU A 61 38.07 46.44 3.61
N PRO A 62 38.85 47.16 2.76
CA PRO A 62 38.40 47.60 1.43
C PRO A 62 37.98 46.46 0.46
N GLY A 63 37.99 45.20 0.91
CA GLY A 63 37.80 43.99 0.12
C GLY A 63 36.37 43.46 0.07
N VAL A 64 35.40 44.04 0.77
CA VAL A 64 33.98 43.65 0.64
C VAL A 64 33.38 44.26 -0.62
N THR A 65 33.41 43.54 -1.73
CA THR A 65 32.65 43.96 -2.92
C THR A 65 31.23 43.43 -2.86
N HIS A 66 30.27 44.24 -3.30
CA HIS A 66 28.87 43.86 -3.37
C HIS A 66 28.31 44.04 -4.77
N GLN A 67 27.24 43.32 -5.06
CA GLN A 67 26.42 43.54 -6.23
C GLN A 67 24.95 43.50 -5.83
N LEU A 68 24.19 44.53 -6.19
CA LEU A 68 22.73 44.49 -6.12
C LEU A 68 22.19 43.49 -7.15
N ILE A 69 21.57 42.41 -6.68
CA ILE A 69 20.99 41.37 -7.56
C ILE A 69 19.48 41.52 -7.76
N GLY A 70 18.82 42.37 -6.97
CA GLY A 70 17.44 42.78 -7.19
C GLY A 70 16.80 43.47 -5.99
N THR A 71 15.59 44.00 -6.20
CA THR A 71 14.78 44.68 -5.18
C THR A 71 13.42 44.00 -5.11
N VAL A 72 12.93 43.75 -3.90
CA VAL A 72 11.63 43.08 -3.67
C VAL A 72 10.84 43.82 -2.59
N GLU A 73 9.52 43.64 -2.57
CA GLU A 73 8.72 44.11 -1.45
C GLU A 73 9.21 43.46 -0.15
N ARG A 74 9.26 44.24 0.93
CA ARG A 74 9.88 43.81 2.19
C ARG A 74 9.24 42.55 2.78
N LEU A 75 7.95 42.36 2.55
CA LEU A 75 7.19 41.20 3.00
C LEU A 75 7.18 40.04 1.99
N ASP A 76 7.64 40.26 0.75
CA ASP A 76 7.69 39.25 -0.30
C ASP A 76 8.93 38.36 -0.15
N GLN A 77 8.81 37.42 0.78
CA GLN A 77 9.86 36.45 1.07
C GLN A 77 10.08 35.46 -0.09
N THR A 78 9.05 35.22 -0.91
CA THR A 78 9.10 34.30 -2.05
C THR A 78 10.03 34.82 -3.13
N ASN A 79 9.81 36.05 -3.61
CA ASN A 79 10.66 36.62 -4.64
C ASN A 79 12.06 36.93 -4.11
N ARG A 80 12.22 37.24 -2.82
CA ARG A 80 13.54 37.33 -2.19
C ARG A 80 14.32 36.02 -2.31
N ALA A 81 13.71 34.90 -1.94
CA ALA A 81 14.33 33.58 -2.06
C ALA A 81 14.68 33.25 -3.52
N ARG A 82 13.78 33.62 -4.44
CA ARG A 82 13.96 33.40 -5.88
C ARG A 82 15.17 34.11 -6.46
N LEU A 83 15.39 35.37 -6.10
CA LEU A 83 16.57 36.12 -6.51
C LEU A 83 17.85 35.46 -6.02
N ILE A 84 17.88 35.08 -4.74
CA ILE A 84 19.07 34.49 -4.12
C ILE A 84 19.39 33.12 -4.74
N VAL A 85 18.40 32.24 -4.93
CA VAL A 85 18.62 30.91 -5.52
C VAL A 85 19.11 30.99 -6.96
N LYS A 86 18.49 31.86 -7.77
CA LYS A 86 18.89 32.09 -9.15
C LYS A 86 20.34 32.57 -9.25
N ASP A 87 20.76 33.42 -8.33
CA ASP A 87 22.13 33.93 -8.29
C ASP A 87 23.11 32.87 -7.73
N LEU A 88 22.75 32.17 -6.66
CA LEU A 88 23.52 31.06 -6.06
C LEU A 88 23.93 29.98 -7.07
N GLN A 89 23.03 29.61 -7.98
CA GLN A 89 23.26 28.55 -8.97
C GLN A 89 24.44 28.85 -9.93
N GLN A 90 24.88 30.10 -10.03
CA GLN A 90 26.00 30.52 -10.88
C GLN A 90 27.38 30.16 -10.28
N PHE A 91 27.44 29.77 -9.00
CA PHE A 91 28.70 29.55 -8.29
C PHE A 91 28.94 28.07 -7.97
N ALA A 92 30.21 27.65 -7.95
CA ALA A 92 30.57 26.32 -7.47
C ALA A 92 30.39 26.23 -5.95
N PRO A 93 30.06 25.04 -5.38
CA PRO A 93 29.82 24.90 -3.95
C PRO A 93 30.97 25.41 -3.07
N GLY A 94 32.22 25.14 -3.42
CA GLY A 94 33.38 25.62 -2.65
C GLY A 94 33.55 27.15 -2.60
N GLN A 95 32.89 27.88 -3.52
CA GLN A 95 32.91 29.33 -3.60
C GLN A 95 31.79 29.98 -2.78
N VAL A 96 30.89 29.20 -2.17
CA VAL A 96 29.73 29.71 -1.47
C VAL A 96 29.93 29.61 0.04
N LEU A 97 29.79 30.74 0.74
CA LEU A 97 29.85 30.80 2.19
C LEU A 97 28.64 30.09 2.80
N GLY A 98 28.87 29.27 3.81
CA GLY A 98 27.82 28.73 4.65
C GLY A 98 26.99 29.85 5.30
N GLN A 99 25.68 29.82 5.08
CA GLN A 99 24.75 30.84 5.57
C GLN A 99 23.33 30.31 5.73
N TYR A 100 22.48 31.04 6.45
CA TYR A 100 21.04 30.77 6.50
C TYR A 100 20.30 31.56 5.40
N ILE A 101 19.53 30.86 4.57
CA ILE A 101 18.59 31.44 3.59
C ILE A 101 17.19 31.01 3.99
N SER A 102 16.58 31.75 4.93
CA SER A 102 15.39 31.29 5.64
C SER A 102 14.08 31.27 4.83
N SER A 103 14.09 31.76 3.60
CA SER A 103 12.87 31.97 2.79
C SER A 103 12.64 30.92 1.71
N LEU A 104 13.45 29.84 1.66
CA LEU A 104 13.35 28.82 0.61
C LEU A 104 12.04 28.01 0.66
N TYR A 105 11.41 27.85 1.82
CA TYR A 105 10.12 27.16 1.94
C TYR A 105 8.99 27.85 1.13
N PHE A 106 9.14 29.14 0.84
CA PHE A 106 8.21 29.88 -0.02
C PHE A 106 8.54 29.81 -1.50
N TYR A 107 9.79 29.45 -1.85
CA TYR A 107 10.29 29.44 -3.21
C TYR A 107 9.52 28.48 -4.14
N GLY A 108 8.85 27.47 -3.57
CA GLY A 108 8.01 26.54 -4.32
C GLY A 108 6.57 26.98 -4.56
N VAL A 109 6.03 28.02 -3.90
CA VAL A 109 4.58 28.33 -3.92
C VAL A 109 4.07 28.59 -5.35
N ALA A 110 3.15 27.74 -5.82
CA ALA A 110 2.30 28.04 -6.97
C ALA A 110 1.06 28.73 -6.40
N VAL A 111 0.75 29.93 -6.88
CA VAL A 111 -0.55 30.53 -6.65
C VAL A 111 -1.46 30.00 -7.77
N SER A 112 -2.51 29.27 -7.42
CA SER A 112 -3.53 28.88 -8.39
C SER A 112 -4.20 30.14 -8.95
N GLY A 113 -4.01 30.40 -10.24
CA GLY A 113 -4.56 31.57 -10.95
C GLY A 113 -3.52 32.52 -11.56
N THR A 114 -2.22 32.33 -11.33
CA THR A 114 -1.16 33.15 -11.94
C THR A 114 -0.30 32.31 -12.89
N ASN A 115 -0.21 32.71 -14.16
CA ASN A 115 0.64 32.11 -15.20
C ASN A 115 2.14 32.42 -14.99
N ASP A 116 2.67 32.13 -13.80
CA ASP A 116 4.07 32.43 -13.48
C ASP A 116 4.99 31.26 -13.90
N ALA A 117 5.75 31.46 -14.98
CA ALA A 117 6.63 30.48 -15.63
C ALA A 117 7.96 30.18 -14.89
N GLY A 118 8.03 30.42 -13.57
CA GLY A 118 9.26 30.36 -12.78
C GLY A 118 9.39 29.17 -11.81
N ASN A 119 8.74 28.05 -12.10
CA ASN A 119 8.63 26.92 -11.18
C ASN A 119 9.94 26.11 -11.07
N VAL A 120 10.44 25.92 -9.85
CA VAL A 120 11.47 24.93 -9.54
C VAL A 120 10.77 23.66 -9.06
N SER A 121 11.02 22.55 -9.76
CA SER A 121 10.47 21.25 -9.37
C SER A 121 11.07 20.79 -8.04
N LEU A 122 10.38 19.89 -7.35
CA LEU A 122 10.89 19.30 -6.12
C LEU A 122 12.26 18.63 -6.32
N ASP A 123 12.42 17.91 -7.43
CA ASP A 123 13.69 17.29 -7.83
C ASP A 123 14.81 18.33 -8.00
N GLN A 124 14.53 19.45 -8.66
CA GLN A 124 15.49 20.54 -8.83
C GLN A 124 15.88 21.17 -7.49
N LEU A 125 14.94 21.26 -6.54
CA LEU A 125 15.20 21.76 -5.19
C LEU A 125 16.10 20.81 -4.39
N CYS A 126 15.85 19.51 -4.45
CA CYS A 126 16.67 18.49 -3.79
C CYS A 126 18.10 18.51 -4.33
N LYS A 127 18.25 18.55 -5.66
CA LYS A 127 19.56 18.67 -6.33
C LYS A 127 20.30 19.93 -5.90
N LEU A 128 19.58 21.04 -5.73
CA LEU A 128 20.16 22.29 -5.24
C LEU A 128 20.68 22.15 -3.79
N MET A 129 19.90 21.55 -2.90
CA MET A 129 20.29 21.37 -1.50
C MET A 129 21.48 20.42 -1.34
N GLN A 130 21.49 19.32 -2.10
CA GLN A 130 22.63 18.40 -2.15
C GLN A 130 23.89 19.07 -2.70
N LYS A 131 23.73 19.98 -3.68
CA LYS A 131 24.84 20.72 -4.27
C LYS A 131 25.45 21.74 -3.30
N TYR A 132 24.68 22.36 -2.41
CA TYR A 132 25.16 23.40 -1.48
C TYR A 132 24.89 23.05 0.00
N PRO A 133 25.51 21.98 0.55
CA PRO A 133 25.20 21.47 1.89
C PRO A 133 25.55 22.44 3.04
N GLN A 134 26.45 23.38 2.79
CA GLN A 134 26.83 24.44 3.73
C GLN A 134 25.80 25.56 3.84
N VAL A 135 24.93 25.71 2.83
CA VAL A 135 23.85 26.69 2.86
C VAL A 135 22.65 26.06 3.57
N LYS A 136 22.28 26.64 4.71
CA LYS A 136 21.11 26.22 5.47
C LYS A 136 19.89 26.96 4.97
N PHE A 137 19.09 26.29 4.15
CA PHE A 137 17.90 26.86 3.52
C PHE A 137 16.69 27.07 4.45
N GLY A 138 16.93 27.30 5.75
CA GLY A 138 15.90 27.85 6.62
C GLY A 138 14.95 26.86 7.29
N TRP A 139 15.42 25.68 7.71
CA TRP A 139 14.58 24.86 8.56
C TRP A 139 14.41 25.51 9.94
N PRO A 140 13.22 25.43 10.57
CA PRO A 140 13.09 25.67 11.99
C PRO A 140 13.95 24.66 12.74
N ALA A 141 14.72 25.12 13.73
CA ALA A 141 15.58 24.26 14.55
C ALA A 141 14.79 23.21 15.34
N ASP A 142 13.50 23.47 15.58
CA ASP A 142 12.60 22.59 16.31
C ASP A 142 11.15 22.76 15.86
N ALA A 143 10.33 21.74 16.16
CA ALA A 143 8.93 21.69 15.78
C ALA A 143 8.03 22.76 16.44
N LYS A 144 8.47 23.42 17.52
CA LYS A 144 7.70 24.45 18.25
C LYS A 144 7.90 25.83 17.61
N SER A 145 9.15 26.19 17.29
CA SER A 145 9.49 27.36 16.48
C SER A 145 8.79 27.31 15.12
N TYR A 146 8.66 26.11 14.55
CA TYR A 146 7.92 25.87 13.32
C TYR A 146 6.42 26.19 13.45
N ARG A 147 5.75 25.66 14.48
CA ARG A 147 4.31 25.88 14.70
C ARG A 147 3.97 27.34 14.92
N GLN A 148 4.79 28.10 15.65
CA GLN A 148 4.58 29.54 15.88
C GLN A 148 4.71 30.39 14.61
N GLN A 149 5.53 29.96 13.65
CA GLN A 149 5.68 30.64 12.36
C GLN A 149 4.53 30.32 11.39
N MET A 150 3.85 29.18 11.58
CA MET A 150 2.72 28.71 10.77
C MET A 150 1.35 29.17 11.31
N THR A 151 1.27 29.69 12.54
CA THR A 151 0.03 30.20 13.14
C THR A 151 -0.41 31.58 12.63
N GLY A 152 0.37 32.22 11.76
CA GLY A 152 0.00 33.49 11.13
C GLY A 152 -0.50 33.29 9.71
N ASN A 153 -1.83 33.32 9.49
CA ASN A 153 -2.56 33.49 8.21
C ASN A 153 -1.98 32.86 6.91
N SER A 154 -1.10 31.87 6.99
CA SER A 154 -0.60 31.15 5.83
C SER A 154 -1.68 30.18 5.37
N SER A 155 -2.07 30.28 4.10
CA SER A 155 -3.14 29.50 3.50
C SER A 155 -2.95 28.00 3.73
N ALA A 156 -4.06 27.26 3.85
CA ALA A 156 -4.09 25.80 4.03
C ALA A 156 -3.20 25.03 3.03
N PHE A 157 -2.89 25.66 1.90
CA PHE A 157 -1.96 25.19 0.89
C PHE A 157 -0.49 25.13 1.33
N ALA A 158 -0.01 26.11 2.11
CA ALA A 158 1.36 26.11 2.66
C ALA A 158 1.54 24.97 3.68
N ILE A 159 0.47 24.66 4.42
CA ILE A 159 0.40 23.53 5.35
C ILE A 159 0.47 22.20 4.58
N ARG A 160 -0.35 22.02 3.53
CA ARG A 160 -0.34 20.79 2.70
C ARG A 160 0.99 20.54 2.01
N ARG A 161 1.67 21.59 1.53
CA ARG A 161 2.93 21.41 0.81
C ARG A 161 4.10 21.05 1.71
N ALA A 162 4.12 21.57 2.93
CA ALA A 162 5.08 21.15 3.94
C ALA A 162 4.84 19.71 4.43
N GLN A 163 3.57 19.28 4.49
CA GLN A 163 3.17 17.90 4.80
C GLN A 163 3.66 16.91 3.73
N CYS A 164 3.53 17.25 2.44
CA CYS A 164 4.05 16.41 1.35
C CYS A 164 5.58 16.28 1.36
N LEU A 165 6.28 17.38 1.62
CA LEU A 165 7.75 17.40 1.69
C LEU A 165 8.28 16.57 2.86
N LYS A 166 7.63 16.65 4.02
CA LYS A 166 7.99 15.86 5.20
C LYS A 166 7.68 14.36 5.02
N TYR A 167 6.50 14.03 4.49
CA TYR A 167 6.08 12.65 4.21
C TYR A 167 7.05 11.88 3.28
N TRP A 168 7.78 12.58 2.42
CA TRP A 168 8.70 11.95 1.47
C TRP A 168 10.12 11.71 2.01
N PHE A 169 10.63 12.55 2.90
CA PHE A 169 11.94 12.33 3.50
C PHE A 169 11.92 11.31 4.65
N ASP A 170 10.75 11.03 5.23
CA ASP A 170 10.57 10.16 6.40
C ASP A 170 10.04 8.75 6.05
N GLN A 171 10.35 8.19 4.87
CA GLN A 171 9.93 6.82 4.46
C GLN A 171 10.53 5.67 5.32
N GLY A 172 10.98 5.93 6.56
CA GLY A 172 11.52 4.92 7.46
C GLY A 172 11.38 5.19 8.96
N ASP A 173 10.81 6.31 9.41
CA ASP A 173 10.80 6.62 10.85
C ASP A 173 9.46 6.26 11.53
N GLN A 174 9.52 5.44 12.58
CA GLN A 174 8.37 5.02 13.39
C GLN A 174 7.91 6.11 14.39
N ASP A 175 8.62 7.23 14.48
CA ASP A 175 8.38 8.29 15.46
C ASP A 175 7.54 9.48 14.93
N LEU A 176 6.57 9.21 14.06
CA LEU A 176 5.62 10.20 13.51
C LEU A 176 4.33 10.36 14.34
N ASN A 177 4.27 9.87 15.58
CA ASN A 177 3.12 10.09 16.48
C ASN A 177 2.78 11.57 16.69
N TRP A 178 3.74 12.48 16.48
CA TRP A 178 3.54 13.93 16.59
C TRP A 178 2.96 14.59 15.32
N LEU A 179 2.93 13.91 14.17
CA LEU A 179 2.20 14.39 12.98
C LEU A 179 0.69 14.45 13.27
N TYR A 180 0.26 13.63 14.24
CA TYR A 180 -1.04 13.63 14.90
C TYR A 180 -0.99 14.30 16.27
N ALA A 181 -0.10 15.27 16.50
CA ALA A 181 -0.10 16.05 17.74
C ALA A 181 -1.51 16.57 18.04
N PRO A 182 -1.93 16.66 19.32
CA PRO A 182 -3.31 16.91 19.73
C PRO A 182 -3.88 18.13 19.00
N SER A 183 -4.58 17.83 17.92
CA SER A 183 -5.51 18.72 17.27
C SER A 183 -6.85 18.51 17.95
N PRO A 184 -7.76 19.49 17.90
CA PRO A 184 -9.15 19.25 18.27
C PRO A 184 -9.68 17.94 17.68
N ALA A 185 -9.30 17.55 16.45
CA ALA A 185 -9.71 16.29 15.84
C ALA A 185 -9.17 15.03 16.57
N GLN A 186 -7.92 15.01 17.04
CA GLN A 186 -7.39 13.86 17.80
C GLN A 186 -8.02 13.76 19.21
N ASP A 187 -8.24 14.89 19.88
CA ASP A 187 -8.88 14.92 21.18
C ASP A 187 -10.38 14.63 21.07
N ASN A 188 -11.06 15.17 20.05
CA ASN A 188 -12.43 14.83 19.69
C ASN A 188 -12.52 13.34 19.39
N TYR A 189 -11.54 12.76 18.69
CA TYR A 189 -11.50 11.34 18.42
C TYR A 189 -11.38 10.52 19.71
N ARG A 190 -10.39 10.81 20.56
CA ARG A 190 -10.17 10.11 21.84
C ARG A 190 -11.40 10.21 22.75
N GLN A 191 -11.97 11.41 22.90
CA GLN A 191 -13.15 11.66 23.72
C GLN A 191 -14.38 10.95 23.15
N THR A 192 -14.57 10.98 21.83
CA THR A 192 -15.68 10.29 21.18
C THR A 192 -15.57 8.79 21.35
N PHE A 193 -14.37 8.23 21.22
CA PHE A 193 -14.16 6.80 21.39
C PHE A 193 -14.41 6.35 22.84
N ALA A 194 -13.89 7.09 23.82
CA ALA A 194 -14.20 6.85 25.23
C ALA A 194 -15.72 6.93 25.49
N TRP A 195 -16.39 7.93 24.92
CA TRP A 195 -17.83 8.07 25.00
C TRP A 195 -18.57 6.88 24.37
N LEU A 196 -18.20 6.46 23.15
CA LEU A 196 -18.84 5.35 22.44
C LEU A 196 -18.70 4.03 23.21
N LYS A 197 -17.50 3.74 23.75
CA LYS A 197 -17.25 2.55 24.55
C LYS A 197 -18.14 2.49 25.81
N GLN A 198 -18.48 3.63 26.39
CA GLN A 198 -19.32 3.73 27.58
C GLN A 198 -20.82 3.79 27.27
N ASN A 199 -21.21 4.47 26.19
CA ASN A 199 -22.61 4.86 25.92
C ASN A 199 -23.25 4.05 24.77
N ALA A 200 -22.46 3.31 24.02
CA ALA A 200 -22.92 2.43 22.95
C ALA A 200 -22.21 1.06 22.95
N PRO A 201 -22.08 0.36 24.10
CA PRO A 201 -21.42 -0.94 24.14
C PRO A 201 -22.20 -2.03 23.38
N ASP A 202 -23.54 -1.91 23.31
CA ASP A 202 -24.44 -2.93 22.78
C ASP A 202 -24.85 -2.73 21.31
N ILE A 203 -24.06 -1.96 20.54
CA ILE A 203 -24.31 -1.82 19.10
C ILE A 203 -23.84 -3.07 18.34
N ALA A 204 -24.43 -3.30 17.17
CA ALA A 204 -24.30 -4.55 16.40
C ALA A 204 -22.86 -5.10 16.33
N ASN A 205 -22.73 -6.42 16.12
CA ASN A 205 -21.45 -7.15 15.96
C ASN A 205 -20.55 -6.64 14.82
N TRP A 206 -20.95 -5.60 14.08
CA TRP A 206 -20.11 -4.87 13.14
C TRP A 206 -19.21 -3.83 13.79
N TYR A 207 -19.60 -3.34 14.96
CA TYR A 207 -18.84 -2.38 15.73
C TYR A 207 -17.88 -3.05 16.70
N TYR A 208 -18.25 -4.21 17.25
CA TYR A 208 -17.45 -4.92 18.23
C TYR A 208 -16.95 -6.27 17.69
N ASP A 209 -15.64 -6.46 17.77
CA ASP A 209 -14.98 -7.72 17.51
C ASP A 209 -14.72 -8.45 18.84
N GLN A 210 -15.43 -9.57 19.05
CA GLN A 210 -15.32 -10.36 20.28
C GLN A 210 -13.89 -10.93 20.50
N PRO A 211 -13.23 -11.54 19.49
CA PRO A 211 -11.91 -12.15 19.71
C PRO A 211 -10.82 -11.15 20.13
N SER A 212 -10.79 -9.96 19.51
CA SER A 212 -9.79 -8.92 19.83
C SER A 212 -10.23 -7.92 20.90
N ALA A 213 -11.49 -8.02 21.37
CA ALA A 213 -12.15 -7.03 22.21
C ALA A 213 -12.09 -5.58 21.63
N THR A 214 -12.06 -5.45 20.30
CA THR A 214 -11.95 -4.15 19.62
C THR A 214 -13.32 -3.58 19.30
N THR A 215 -13.58 -2.35 19.73
CA THR A 215 -14.76 -1.55 19.36
C THR A 215 -14.45 -0.55 18.26
N GLY A 216 -15.44 -0.17 17.45
CA GLY A 216 -15.28 0.74 16.32
C GLY A 216 -14.52 0.07 15.18
N MET A 217 -15.15 -0.85 14.47
CA MET A 217 -14.53 -1.47 13.29
C MET A 217 -14.85 -0.68 12.01
N ILE A 218 -13.93 -0.77 11.06
CA ILE A 218 -14.13 -0.34 9.67
C ILE A 218 -13.86 -1.49 8.72
N TRP A 219 -14.55 -1.45 7.58
CA TRP A 219 -14.68 -2.56 6.66
C TRP A 219 -14.37 -2.15 5.24
N HIS A 220 -13.38 -2.79 4.62
CA HIS A 220 -13.23 -2.75 3.17
C HIS A 220 -13.88 -4.00 2.56
N PHE A 221 -14.47 -3.82 1.38
CA PHE A 221 -15.26 -4.82 0.67
C PHE A 221 -14.85 -4.85 -0.80
N THR A 222 -14.44 -6.03 -1.28
CA THR A 222 -13.98 -6.20 -2.66
C THR A 222 -14.09 -7.65 -3.13
N ASP A 223 -13.76 -7.91 -4.40
CA ASP A 223 -13.65 -9.24 -4.98
C ASP A 223 -12.42 -10.00 -4.47
N ILE A 224 -12.50 -11.33 -4.36
CA ILE A 224 -11.41 -12.19 -3.87
C ILE A 224 -10.09 -12.00 -4.61
N ASN A 225 -10.12 -11.70 -5.91
CA ASN A 225 -8.90 -11.46 -6.69
C ASN A 225 -8.22 -10.14 -6.28
N ASN A 226 -9.02 -9.10 -6.00
CA ASN A 226 -8.52 -7.85 -5.45
C ASN A 226 -8.04 -8.04 -4.01
N MET A 227 -8.73 -8.86 -3.21
CA MET A 227 -8.31 -9.17 -1.84
C MET A 227 -6.93 -9.83 -1.81
N ALA A 228 -6.67 -10.79 -2.71
CA ALA A 228 -5.34 -11.38 -2.85
C ALA A 228 -4.27 -10.30 -3.09
N ASN A 229 -4.50 -9.35 -4.00
CA ASN A 229 -3.59 -8.21 -4.20
C ASN A 229 -3.43 -7.35 -2.94
N ILE A 230 -4.54 -6.98 -2.28
CA ILE A 230 -4.53 -6.14 -1.07
C ILE A 230 -3.67 -6.77 0.03
N LEU A 231 -3.81 -8.08 0.26
CA LEU A 231 -3.03 -8.81 1.26
C LEU A 231 -1.57 -8.99 0.82
N SER A 232 -1.33 -9.17 -0.49
CA SER A 232 0.03 -9.30 -1.05
C SER A 232 0.84 -8.02 -0.90
N PHE A 233 0.21 -6.88 -1.20
CA PHE A 233 0.87 -5.57 -1.15
C PHE A 233 0.66 -4.83 0.17
N GLN A 234 -0.13 -5.42 1.08
CA GLN A 234 -0.42 -4.84 2.39
C GLN A 234 -0.98 -3.41 2.29
N GLU A 235 -1.84 -3.19 1.28
CA GLU A 235 -2.32 -1.87 0.89
C GLU A 235 -3.76 -1.92 0.37
N ILE A 236 -4.59 -1.00 0.85
CA ILE A 236 -5.90 -0.69 0.24
C ILE A 236 -5.78 0.66 -0.46
N ALA A 237 -5.85 0.65 -1.79
CA ALA A 237 -5.76 1.84 -2.61
C ALA A 237 -7.12 2.50 -2.86
N SER A 238 -7.10 3.82 -3.04
CA SER A 238 -8.13 4.58 -3.72
C SER A 238 -8.23 4.17 -5.19
N LYS A 239 -9.33 4.52 -5.86
CA LYS A 239 -9.53 4.16 -7.26
C LYS A 239 -8.42 4.77 -8.14
N ASN A 240 -8.20 6.07 -8.05
CA ASN A 240 -7.23 6.76 -8.90
C ASN A 240 -5.81 6.23 -8.68
N TRP A 241 -5.38 6.13 -7.42
CA TRP A 241 -4.06 5.57 -7.09
C TRP A 241 -3.91 4.12 -7.55
N GLY A 242 -4.91 3.28 -7.27
CA GLY A 242 -4.86 1.86 -7.58
C GLY A 242 -4.89 1.59 -9.09
N THR A 243 -5.56 2.42 -9.88
CA THR A 243 -5.52 2.37 -11.34
C THR A 243 -4.16 2.82 -11.87
N GLU A 244 -3.63 3.93 -11.38
CA GLU A 244 -2.29 4.43 -11.77
C GLU A 244 -1.18 3.42 -11.48
N GLN A 245 -1.25 2.73 -10.33
CA GLN A 245 -0.28 1.72 -9.93
C GLN A 245 -0.61 0.31 -10.47
N GLN A 246 -1.71 0.14 -11.20
CA GLN A 246 -2.19 -1.15 -11.73
C GLN A 246 -2.39 -2.24 -10.64
N ILE A 247 -2.80 -1.85 -9.44
CA ILE A 247 -3.00 -2.75 -8.28
C ILE A 247 -4.46 -3.26 -8.22
N ILE A 248 -5.43 -2.47 -8.68
CA ILE A 248 -6.84 -2.84 -8.70
C ILE A 248 -7.14 -3.62 -9.98
N ARG A 249 -7.59 -4.89 -9.87
CA ARG A 249 -7.96 -5.70 -11.04
C ARG A 249 -9.39 -5.45 -11.51
N ASN A 250 -10.31 -5.30 -10.56
CA ASN A 250 -11.74 -5.14 -10.84
C ASN A 250 -12.34 -3.98 -10.04
N ASP A 251 -13.30 -3.25 -10.62
CA ASP A 251 -14.09 -2.24 -9.91
C ASP A 251 -15.12 -2.90 -8.97
N ASN A 252 -15.38 -2.28 -7.81
CA ASN A 252 -16.32 -2.81 -6.80
C ASN A 252 -17.77 -2.28 -6.95
N ALA A 253 -18.03 -1.43 -7.96
CA ALA A 253 -19.33 -0.82 -8.20
C ALA A 253 -19.57 -0.57 -9.69
N ALA A 254 -20.84 -0.41 -10.08
CA ALA A 254 -21.22 -0.10 -11.46
C ALA A 254 -20.68 1.26 -11.89
N SER A 255 -20.52 1.44 -13.21
CA SER A 255 -20.14 2.73 -13.80
C SER A 255 -21.09 3.85 -13.39
N SER A 256 -22.39 3.62 -13.29
CA SER A 256 -23.35 4.66 -12.84
C SER A 256 -23.13 5.10 -11.39
N VAL A 257 -22.63 4.20 -10.54
CA VAL A 257 -22.25 4.58 -9.17
C VAL A 257 -20.91 5.29 -9.16
N ASN A 258 -19.93 4.74 -9.86
CA ASN A 258 -18.56 5.26 -9.88
C ASN A 258 -18.45 6.59 -10.61
N ASN A 259 -19.02 6.73 -11.79
CA ASN A 259 -18.80 7.85 -12.68
C ASN A 259 -19.89 8.92 -12.54
N ASP A 260 -21.14 8.52 -12.29
CA ASP A 260 -22.27 9.46 -12.32
C ASP A 260 -22.73 9.86 -10.91
N ALA A 261 -22.69 8.94 -9.95
CA ALA A 261 -23.16 9.19 -8.58
C ALA A 261 -22.04 9.57 -7.60
N THR A 262 -20.77 9.34 -7.93
CA THR A 262 -19.64 9.61 -7.04
C THR A 262 -18.88 10.84 -7.54
N LYS A 263 -18.55 11.76 -6.63
CA LYS A 263 -17.80 12.98 -6.98
C LYS A 263 -16.34 12.64 -7.28
N PRO A 264 -15.65 13.34 -8.20
CA PRO A 264 -14.28 13.03 -8.59
C PRO A 264 -13.29 12.91 -7.42
N TRP A 265 -13.37 13.82 -6.44
CA TRP A 265 -12.47 13.83 -5.28
C TRP A 265 -12.58 12.56 -4.44
N VAL A 266 -13.72 11.86 -4.45
CA VAL A 266 -13.92 10.63 -3.67
C VAL A 266 -13.03 9.49 -4.21
N HIS A 267 -12.69 9.52 -5.50
CA HIS A 267 -11.81 8.52 -6.11
C HIS A 267 -10.35 8.65 -5.70
N ASP A 268 -9.98 9.74 -5.04
CA ASP A 268 -8.66 9.96 -4.44
C ASP A 268 -8.54 9.38 -3.02
N TYR A 269 -9.59 8.73 -2.51
CA TYR A 269 -9.59 8.14 -1.17
C TYR A 269 -9.87 6.63 -1.20
N ALA A 270 -9.09 5.89 -0.41
CA ALA A 270 -9.41 4.52 -0.04
C ALA A 270 -10.62 4.55 0.90
N ARG A 271 -11.63 3.71 0.63
CA ARG A 271 -12.94 3.78 1.28
C ARG A 271 -13.20 2.54 2.13
N PHE A 272 -13.76 2.78 3.30
CA PHE A 272 -14.16 1.76 4.27
C PHE A 272 -15.56 2.08 4.77
N TYR A 273 -16.39 1.07 4.95
CA TYR A 273 -17.70 1.21 5.55
C TYR A 273 -17.62 1.00 7.05
N LEU A 274 -18.42 1.73 7.83
CA LEU A 274 -18.53 1.49 9.27
C LEU A 274 -19.20 0.14 9.58
N ARG A 275 -19.94 -0.43 8.62
CA ARG A 275 -20.56 -1.75 8.71
C ARG A 275 -20.58 -2.48 7.37
N PRO A 276 -20.56 -3.82 7.38
CA PRO A 276 -21.02 -4.62 6.26
C PRO A 276 -22.55 -4.55 6.10
N LYS A 277 -23.09 -5.32 5.14
CA LYS A 277 -24.51 -5.36 4.78
C LYS A 277 -25.11 -3.98 4.53
N THR A 278 -24.40 -3.23 3.70
CA THR A 278 -24.89 -1.98 3.14
C THR A 278 -25.94 -2.24 2.06
N PRO A 279 -26.89 -1.32 1.82
CA PRO A 279 -27.86 -1.44 0.73
C PRO A 279 -27.25 -1.68 -0.68
N THR A 280 -26.00 -1.27 -0.91
CA THR A 280 -25.30 -1.47 -2.18
C THR A 280 -24.81 -2.91 -2.29
N GLN A 281 -24.27 -3.47 -1.19
CA GLN A 281 -23.87 -4.88 -1.11
C GLN A 281 -25.02 -5.84 -1.42
N TYR A 282 -26.24 -5.54 -0.96
CA TYR A 282 -27.45 -6.33 -1.28
C TYR A 282 -27.64 -6.55 -2.79
N ARG A 283 -27.22 -5.60 -3.62
CA ARG A 283 -27.40 -5.64 -5.08
C ARG A 283 -26.19 -6.21 -5.80
N ASN A 284 -25.00 -6.05 -5.24
CA ASN A 284 -23.76 -6.27 -5.98
C ASN A 284 -23.14 -7.63 -5.70
N GLU A 285 -23.42 -8.25 -4.55
CA GLU A 285 -22.62 -9.38 -4.08
C GLU A 285 -23.18 -10.75 -4.51
N GLY A 286 -22.25 -11.65 -4.83
CA GLY A 286 -22.53 -13.03 -5.18
C GLY A 286 -22.42 -13.30 -6.66
N ILE A 287 -22.24 -14.57 -7.03
CA ILE A 287 -22.00 -15.01 -8.40
C ILE A 287 -23.35 -15.11 -9.13
N TYR A 288 -23.59 -14.19 -10.05
CA TYR A 288 -24.74 -14.20 -10.94
C TYR A 288 -24.33 -14.56 -12.37
N GLN A 289 -25.12 -15.42 -13.00
CA GLN A 289 -24.90 -15.87 -14.37
C GLN A 289 -25.51 -14.90 -15.39
N TYR A 290 -25.13 -15.07 -16.66
CA TYR A 290 -25.81 -14.40 -17.77
C TYR A 290 -27.23 -14.95 -17.97
N TYR A 291 -28.21 -14.05 -18.09
CA TYR A 291 -29.63 -14.39 -18.27
C TYR A 291 -30.16 -14.11 -19.69
N GLY A 292 -29.28 -13.80 -20.65
CA GLY A 292 -29.66 -13.38 -22.01
C GLY A 292 -29.79 -11.86 -22.15
N ASP A 293 -29.89 -11.37 -23.40
CA ASP A 293 -30.05 -9.95 -23.70
C ASP A 293 -31.44 -9.41 -23.32
N HIS A 294 -32.42 -10.30 -23.26
CA HIS A 294 -33.80 -10.03 -22.85
C HIS A 294 -34.21 -11.02 -21.75
N PRO A 295 -33.64 -10.87 -20.54
CA PRO A 295 -33.88 -11.81 -19.47
C PRO A 295 -35.34 -11.71 -18.98
N ASP A 296 -35.90 -12.83 -18.55
CA ASP A 296 -37.18 -12.81 -17.81
C ASP A 296 -36.94 -12.27 -16.39
N PHE A 297 -37.16 -10.97 -16.21
CA PHE A 297 -36.94 -10.27 -14.95
C PHE A 297 -37.76 -10.82 -13.77
N LYS A 298 -38.85 -11.57 -14.01
CA LYS A 298 -39.65 -12.21 -12.95
C LYS A 298 -38.98 -13.46 -12.40
N ALA A 299 -38.12 -14.11 -13.19
CA ALA A 299 -37.37 -15.31 -12.82
C ALA A 299 -36.01 -14.99 -12.16
N MET A 300 -35.60 -13.72 -12.14
CA MET A 300 -34.31 -13.29 -11.62
C MET A 300 -34.32 -13.06 -10.10
N PRO A 301 -33.15 -13.13 -9.44
CA PRO A 301 -33.00 -12.68 -8.06
C PRO A 301 -33.50 -11.24 -7.87
N LYS A 302 -34.31 -11.02 -6.83
CA LYS A 302 -34.85 -9.68 -6.47
C LYS A 302 -33.75 -8.65 -6.17
N SER A 303 -32.53 -9.08 -5.89
CA SER A 303 -31.37 -8.20 -5.71
C SER A 303 -30.97 -7.48 -7.01
N LEU A 304 -31.22 -8.10 -8.16
CA LEU A 304 -30.84 -7.57 -9.48
C LEU A 304 -31.93 -6.73 -10.12
N THR A 305 -33.20 -6.95 -9.77
CA THR A 305 -34.36 -6.34 -10.44
C THR A 305 -35.06 -5.29 -9.60
N ASN A 306 -35.57 -4.25 -10.28
CA ASN A 306 -36.32 -3.16 -9.67
C ASN A 306 -37.62 -3.64 -8.97
N TRP A 307 -38.31 -2.73 -8.26
CA TRP A 307 -39.46 -3.10 -7.41
C TRP A 307 -40.60 -3.80 -8.17
N ASN A 308 -40.82 -3.43 -9.43
CA ASN A 308 -41.84 -4.00 -10.31
C ASN A 308 -41.33 -5.18 -11.15
N GLN A 309 -40.05 -5.59 -10.97
CA GLN A 309 -39.40 -6.69 -11.67
C GLN A 309 -39.52 -6.58 -13.19
N THR A 310 -39.29 -5.38 -13.73
CA THR A 310 -39.36 -5.11 -15.17
C THR A 310 -38.01 -4.74 -15.79
N ALA A 311 -36.99 -4.48 -14.97
CA ALA A 311 -35.65 -4.11 -15.43
C ALA A 311 -34.60 -4.32 -14.33
N PHE A 312 -33.31 -4.27 -14.71
CA PHE A 312 -32.20 -4.14 -13.77
C PHE A 312 -32.24 -2.80 -13.02
N TRP A 313 -31.62 -2.74 -11.83
CA TRP A 313 -31.56 -1.50 -11.01
C TRP A 313 -30.71 -0.36 -11.60
N THR A 314 -29.77 -0.66 -12.50
CA THR A 314 -28.80 0.30 -13.04
C THR A 314 -28.72 0.14 -14.56
N ASP A 315 -29.22 1.11 -15.33
CA ASP A 315 -29.09 1.32 -16.79
C ASP A 315 -28.72 0.08 -17.67
N GLY A 316 -29.34 -1.07 -17.39
CA GLY A 316 -29.09 -2.35 -18.07
C GLY A 316 -27.87 -3.18 -17.62
N ARG A 317 -26.99 -2.71 -16.73
CA ARG A 317 -25.82 -3.47 -16.23
C ARG A 317 -25.67 -3.37 -14.72
N PRO A 318 -26.05 -4.38 -13.93
CA PRO A 318 -25.84 -4.38 -12.49
C PRO A 318 -24.36 -4.36 -12.13
N ALA A 319 -24.04 -3.66 -11.04
CA ALA A 319 -22.76 -3.84 -10.37
C ALA A 319 -22.69 -5.29 -9.87
N HIS A 320 -21.56 -5.97 -10.10
CA HIS A 320 -21.43 -7.39 -9.78
C HIS A 320 -20.03 -7.70 -9.23
N LEU A 321 -20.03 -8.20 -8.00
CA LEU A 321 -18.88 -8.68 -7.24
C LEU A 321 -19.09 -10.18 -6.97
N PRO A 322 -18.56 -11.06 -7.85
CA PRO A 322 -18.88 -12.48 -7.81
C PRO A 322 -18.46 -13.15 -6.50
N VAL A 323 -17.24 -12.88 -6.04
CA VAL A 323 -16.69 -13.48 -4.81
C VAL A 323 -16.35 -12.39 -3.81
N PRO A 324 -17.34 -11.89 -3.07
CA PRO A 324 -17.15 -10.84 -2.09
C PRO A 324 -16.28 -11.30 -0.91
N VAL A 325 -15.31 -10.47 -0.53
CA VAL A 325 -14.50 -10.64 0.68
C VAL A 325 -14.49 -9.33 1.46
N PHE A 326 -14.62 -9.45 2.78
CA PHE A 326 -14.46 -8.33 3.70
C PHE A 326 -13.14 -8.41 4.44
N ILE A 327 -12.53 -7.26 4.68
CA ILE A 327 -11.38 -7.11 5.58
C ILE A 327 -11.70 -6.01 6.60
N GLY A 328 -11.52 -6.34 7.87
CA GLY A 328 -11.93 -5.55 9.02
C GLY A 328 -10.74 -5.05 9.82
N PHE A 329 -10.82 -3.80 10.25
CA PHE A 329 -9.75 -3.09 10.94
C PHE A 329 -10.29 -2.29 12.13
N SER A 330 -9.41 -1.92 13.06
CA SER A 330 -9.75 -0.96 14.12
C SER A 330 -9.85 0.46 13.56
N LEU A 331 -11.03 1.07 13.62
CA LEU A 331 -11.23 2.47 13.28
C LEU A 331 -10.27 3.38 14.07
N SER A 332 -10.02 3.03 15.34
CA SER A 332 -9.16 3.82 16.22
C SER A 332 -7.74 3.95 15.77
N LYS A 333 -7.20 2.83 15.30
CA LYS A 333 -5.85 2.76 14.77
C LYS A 333 -5.71 3.66 13.54
N PHE A 334 -6.70 3.63 12.64
CA PHE A 334 -6.61 4.34 11.37
C PHE A 334 -7.02 5.81 11.42
N LEU A 335 -7.87 6.21 12.37
CA LEU A 335 -8.08 7.63 12.67
C LEU A 335 -6.82 8.28 13.24
N GLN A 336 -6.06 7.56 14.07
CA GLN A 336 -4.73 8.00 14.51
C GLN A 336 -3.71 8.06 13.37
N GLN A 337 -4.01 7.49 12.21
CA GLN A 337 -3.17 7.54 11.02
C GLN A 337 -3.62 8.60 9.99
N GLY A 338 -4.61 9.43 10.32
CA GLY A 338 -4.99 10.60 9.51
C GLY A 338 -6.01 10.32 8.41
N GLY A 339 -6.77 9.22 8.53
CA GLY A 339 -8.02 9.12 7.78
C GLY A 339 -9.14 9.93 8.43
N HIS A 340 -10.27 10.02 7.73
CA HIS A 340 -11.41 10.84 8.12
C HIS A 340 -12.68 9.99 8.20
N LEU A 341 -13.48 10.23 9.24
CA LEU A 341 -14.89 9.84 9.23
C LEU A 341 -15.67 10.79 8.32
N VAL A 342 -16.71 10.29 7.67
CA VAL A 342 -17.58 11.12 6.83
C VAL A 342 -19.02 11.11 7.28
N LYS A 343 -19.77 12.16 6.91
CA LYS A 343 -21.19 12.37 7.25
C LYS A 343 -22.14 11.55 6.36
N GLY A 344 -21.96 10.23 6.35
CA GLY A 344 -22.77 9.29 5.57
C GLY A 344 -22.14 8.87 4.24
N SER A 345 -22.98 8.44 3.29
CA SER A 345 -22.54 7.93 1.99
C SER A 345 -21.74 8.94 1.16
N LEU A 346 -20.67 8.46 0.53
CA LEU A 346 -19.92 9.20 -0.49
C LEU A 346 -20.41 8.94 -1.93
N ALA A 347 -21.59 8.36 -2.07
CA ALA A 347 -22.29 8.24 -3.34
C ALA A 347 -23.67 8.90 -3.29
N GLY A 348 -24.02 9.65 -4.33
CA GLY A 348 -25.33 10.25 -4.55
C GLY A 348 -25.39 11.76 -4.31
N LYS A 349 -26.61 12.31 -4.35
CA LYS A 349 -26.86 13.76 -4.40
C LYS A 349 -26.48 14.55 -3.12
N ARG A 350 -26.16 13.85 -2.02
CA ARG A 350 -25.81 14.45 -0.73
C ARG A 350 -24.31 14.72 -0.58
N VAL A 351 -23.49 14.23 -1.52
CA VAL A 351 -22.04 14.41 -1.48
C VAL A 351 -21.70 15.83 -1.88
N ALA A 352 -21.04 16.55 -0.98
CA ALA A 352 -20.57 17.90 -1.24
C ALA A 352 -19.46 17.93 -2.30
N ASP A 353 -19.30 19.08 -2.97
CA ASP A 353 -18.26 19.25 -3.99
C ASP A 353 -16.84 19.28 -3.41
N GLN A 354 -16.71 19.66 -2.13
CA GLN A 354 -15.44 19.71 -1.42
C GLN A 354 -15.41 18.66 -0.30
N PRO A 355 -14.31 17.90 -0.14
CA PRO A 355 -14.20 16.83 0.85
C PRO A 355 -14.39 17.32 2.29
N GLU A 356 -13.89 18.51 2.62
CA GLU A 356 -13.91 19.08 3.98
C GLU A 356 -15.34 19.23 4.52
N ALA A 357 -16.33 19.45 3.64
CA ALA A 357 -17.73 19.54 4.05
C ALA A 357 -18.32 18.18 4.46
N MET A 358 -17.79 17.08 3.92
CA MET A 358 -18.21 15.72 4.25
C MET A 358 -17.53 15.17 5.49
N PHE A 359 -16.40 15.74 5.92
CA PHE A 359 -15.64 15.22 7.06
C PHE A 359 -16.35 15.47 8.39
N ASP A 360 -16.31 14.46 9.25
CA ASP A 360 -16.81 14.45 10.64
C ASP A 360 -15.63 14.50 11.62
N ASP A 361 -14.73 15.46 11.43
CA ASP A 361 -13.49 15.59 12.22
C ASP A 361 -13.75 15.89 13.71
N ASP A 362 -14.93 16.41 14.07
CA ASP A 362 -15.37 16.57 15.46
C ASP A 362 -16.14 15.37 16.02
N CYS A 363 -16.39 14.37 15.17
CA CYS A 363 -17.14 13.15 15.43
C CYS A 363 -18.55 13.40 15.99
N SER A 364 -19.12 14.59 15.79
CA SER A 364 -20.45 14.96 16.28
C SER A 364 -21.53 14.12 15.59
N PHE A 365 -21.40 13.94 14.28
CA PHE A 365 -22.32 13.15 13.48
C PHE A 365 -22.26 11.67 13.88
N LEU A 366 -21.06 11.11 14.09
CA LEU A 366 -20.92 9.75 14.57
C LEU A 366 -21.60 9.56 15.92
N LYS A 367 -21.40 10.46 16.89
CA LYS A 367 -22.06 10.38 18.22
C LYS A 367 -23.59 10.39 18.10
N GLU A 368 -24.12 11.29 17.29
CA GLU A 368 -25.56 11.44 17.10
C GLU A 368 -26.17 10.19 16.43
N HIS A 369 -25.49 9.63 15.44
CA HIS A 369 -26.07 8.62 14.56
C HIS A 369 -25.53 7.20 14.75
N VAL A 370 -24.57 6.94 15.63
CA VAL A 370 -23.92 5.61 15.77
C VAL A 370 -24.95 4.48 15.86
N ARG A 371 -25.97 4.63 16.70
CA ARG A 371 -27.01 3.58 16.84
C ARG A 371 -27.76 3.37 15.54
N GLN A 372 -28.05 4.42 14.77
CA GLN A 372 -28.76 4.32 13.49
C GLN A 372 -27.87 3.70 12.41
N ILE A 373 -26.58 4.04 12.38
CA ILE A 373 -25.59 3.44 11.46
C ILE A 373 -25.59 1.92 11.63
N TYR A 374 -25.55 1.45 12.89
CA TYR A 374 -25.48 0.03 13.24
C TYR A 374 -26.85 -0.65 13.45
N LYS A 375 -27.99 0.05 13.27
CA LYS A 375 -29.33 -0.54 13.44
C LYS A 375 -29.74 -1.41 12.26
N ASP A 376 -30.56 -2.41 12.56
CA ASP A 376 -31.21 -3.24 11.55
C ASP A 376 -32.32 -2.48 10.83
N TRP A 377 -32.05 -2.19 9.55
CA TRP A 377 -32.96 -1.79 8.47
C TRP A 377 -33.80 -0.51 8.57
N SER A 378 -34.18 -0.03 9.76
CA SER A 378 -35.04 1.16 9.91
C SER A 378 -34.32 2.48 9.65
N ALA A 379 -32.99 2.48 9.61
CA ALA A 379 -32.21 3.69 9.36
C ALA A 379 -32.14 4.04 7.87
N PRO A 380 -32.10 5.35 7.53
CA PRO A 380 -31.88 5.80 6.16
C PRO A 380 -30.65 5.15 5.51
N ASN A 381 -30.75 4.81 4.22
CA ASN A 381 -29.67 4.13 3.50
C ASN A 381 -28.35 4.91 3.51
N TRP A 382 -28.42 6.24 3.36
CA TRP A 382 -27.24 7.10 3.38
C TRP A 382 -26.49 7.09 4.72
N LEU A 383 -27.16 6.79 5.83
CA LEU A 383 -26.54 6.60 7.16
C LEU A 383 -25.90 5.21 7.29
N LYS A 384 -26.55 4.17 6.77
CA LYS A 384 -25.97 2.81 6.75
C LYS A 384 -24.74 2.71 5.84
N HIS A 385 -24.59 3.68 4.95
CA HIS A 385 -23.42 3.91 4.10
C HIS A 385 -22.43 4.91 4.70
N THR A 386 -22.45 5.12 6.01
CA THR A 386 -21.39 5.93 6.64
C THR A 386 -20.04 5.25 6.46
N GLU A 387 -19.07 6.05 6.06
CA GLU A 387 -17.75 5.59 5.65
C GLU A 387 -16.64 6.21 6.51
N PHE A 388 -15.47 5.60 6.40
CA PHE A 388 -14.18 6.14 6.76
C PHE A 388 -13.34 6.18 5.48
N VAL A 389 -12.59 7.25 5.30
CA VAL A 389 -11.75 7.46 4.12
C VAL A 389 -10.31 7.73 4.46
N PHE A 390 -9.40 7.24 3.63
CA PHE A 390 -7.97 7.46 3.78
C PHE A 390 -7.38 8.00 2.46
N PRO A 391 -6.62 9.11 2.47
CA PRO A 391 -6.08 9.69 1.25
C PRO A 391 -5.18 8.72 0.49
N GLN A 392 -5.40 8.58 -0.82
CA GLN A 392 -4.68 7.76 -1.79
C GLN A 392 -4.63 6.26 -1.50
N ARG A 393 -4.07 5.85 -0.37
CA ARG A 393 -3.89 4.45 0.02
C ARG A 393 -3.71 4.30 1.53
N LEU A 394 -4.24 3.21 2.06
CA LEU A 394 -3.99 2.77 3.43
C LEU A 394 -3.03 1.58 3.41
N LYS A 395 -1.81 1.76 3.96
CA LYS A 395 -0.92 0.65 4.25
C LYS A 395 -1.25 0.03 5.61
N PHE A 396 -1.10 -1.28 5.74
CA PHE A 396 -1.34 -2.00 6.98
C PHE A 396 -0.40 -3.19 7.12
N LYS A 397 -0.09 -3.62 8.34
CA LYS A 397 0.58 -4.91 8.57
C LYS A 397 -0.47 -6.01 8.77
N ALA A 398 -0.08 -7.27 8.56
CA ALA A 398 -0.97 -8.41 8.86
C ALA A 398 -1.52 -8.38 10.30
N SER A 399 -0.75 -7.88 11.27
CA SER A 399 -1.16 -7.68 12.67
C SER A 399 -2.30 -6.67 12.86
N ASP A 400 -2.55 -5.81 11.88
CA ASP A 400 -3.54 -4.73 11.97
C ASP A 400 -4.95 -5.21 11.58
N ILE A 401 -5.00 -6.34 10.88
CA ILE A 401 -6.21 -6.99 10.43
C ILE A 401 -6.85 -7.68 11.64
N LEU A 402 -8.10 -7.33 11.91
CA LEU A 402 -8.91 -7.97 12.95
C LEU A 402 -9.55 -9.25 12.41
N ARG A 403 -10.13 -9.17 11.21
CA ARG A 403 -10.74 -10.32 10.52
C ARG A 403 -10.82 -10.11 9.02
N ILE A 404 -10.69 -11.20 8.28
CA ILE A 404 -11.04 -11.34 6.87
C ILE A 404 -12.22 -12.29 6.84
N VAL A 405 -13.31 -11.90 6.19
CA VAL A 405 -14.55 -12.70 6.19
C VAL A 405 -14.84 -13.18 4.77
N VAL A 406 -15.04 -14.49 4.62
CA VAL A 406 -15.43 -15.17 3.38
C VAL A 406 -16.71 -16.00 3.60
N ARG A 407 -17.39 -16.42 2.53
CA ARG A 407 -18.70 -17.09 2.64
C ARG A 407 -18.60 -18.57 2.93
N SER A 408 -17.51 -19.22 2.52
CA SER A 408 -17.36 -20.68 2.59
C SER A 408 -15.90 -21.09 2.81
N GLU A 409 -15.72 -22.33 3.27
CA GLU A 409 -14.40 -22.97 3.33
C GLU A 409 -13.74 -23.07 1.95
N ALA A 410 -14.52 -23.24 0.89
CA ALA A 410 -14.00 -23.25 -0.47
C ALA A 410 -13.43 -21.89 -0.89
N GLU A 411 -14.09 -20.78 -0.53
CA GLU A 411 -13.57 -19.43 -0.78
C GLU A 411 -12.33 -19.12 0.06
N LYS A 412 -12.28 -19.63 1.30
CA LYS A 412 -11.07 -19.59 2.13
C LYS A 412 -9.91 -20.30 1.43
N LEU A 413 -10.13 -21.53 0.95
CA LEU A 413 -9.12 -22.28 0.19
C LEU A 413 -8.68 -21.52 -1.06
N VAL A 414 -9.60 -20.98 -1.86
CA VAL A 414 -9.30 -20.18 -3.05
C VAL A 414 -8.42 -18.97 -2.69
N LEU A 415 -8.76 -18.24 -1.63
CA LEU A 415 -7.95 -17.09 -1.20
C LEU A 415 -6.54 -17.52 -0.78
N LEU A 416 -6.40 -18.62 -0.03
CA LEU A 416 -5.10 -19.15 0.39
C LEU A 416 -4.25 -19.63 -0.80
N THR A 417 -4.86 -20.26 -1.80
CA THR A 417 -4.17 -20.64 -3.04
C THR A 417 -3.68 -19.39 -3.77
N LEU A 418 -4.53 -18.38 -3.96
CA LEU A 418 -4.13 -17.11 -4.59
C LEU A 418 -2.97 -16.43 -3.87
N LEU A 419 -2.98 -16.41 -2.53
CA LEU A 419 -1.88 -15.86 -1.73
C LEU A 419 -0.59 -16.66 -1.92
N THR A 420 -0.67 -17.99 -1.98
CA THR A 420 0.50 -18.86 -2.19
C THR A 420 1.08 -18.70 -3.61
N GLU A 421 0.21 -18.56 -4.62
CA GLU A 421 0.63 -18.26 -5.99
C GLU A 421 1.30 -16.88 -6.07
N HIS A 422 0.73 -15.86 -5.44
CA HIS A 422 1.29 -14.51 -5.39
C HIS A 422 2.63 -14.48 -4.66
N ASP A 423 2.74 -15.18 -3.53
CA ASP A 423 4.00 -15.33 -2.78
C ASP A 423 5.10 -15.87 -3.70
N SER A 424 4.77 -16.92 -4.45
CA SER A 424 5.71 -17.59 -5.36
C SER A 424 6.09 -16.71 -6.57
N ALA A 425 5.12 -16.00 -7.16
CA ALA A 425 5.29 -15.32 -8.44
C ALA A 425 5.71 -13.84 -8.34
N LEU A 426 5.33 -13.13 -7.28
CA LEU A 426 5.55 -11.67 -7.18
C LEU A 426 6.80 -11.30 -6.37
N PHE A 427 7.29 -12.20 -5.51
CA PHE A 427 8.35 -11.89 -4.58
C PHE A 427 9.57 -12.80 -4.77
N SER A 428 10.75 -12.26 -4.51
CA SER A 428 12.04 -12.93 -4.75
C SER A 428 13.02 -12.78 -3.58
N ASN A 429 12.62 -12.10 -2.50
CA ASN A 429 13.48 -11.89 -1.34
C ASN A 429 12.77 -12.33 -0.05
N LYS A 430 13.57 -12.75 0.94
CA LYS A 430 13.10 -13.32 2.20
C LYS A 430 12.09 -12.43 2.92
N GLN A 431 12.37 -11.13 3.00
CA GLN A 431 11.51 -10.19 3.73
C GLN A 431 10.13 -10.09 3.09
N SER A 432 10.08 -9.99 1.76
CA SER A 432 8.81 -9.92 1.03
C SER A 432 7.99 -11.21 1.15
N HIS A 433 8.63 -12.38 1.09
CA HIS A 433 7.96 -13.67 1.33
C HIS A 433 7.37 -13.75 2.75
N GLN A 434 8.12 -13.25 3.75
CA GLN A 434 7.61 -13.19 5.12
C GLN A 434 6.41 -12.26 5.26
N GLU A 435 6.31 -11.19 4.48
CA GLU A 435 5.20 -10.22 4.57
C GLU A 435 3.87 -10.77 4.03
N ILE A 436 3.90 -11.58 2.96
CA ILE A 436 2.71 -12.19 2.35
C ILE A 436 2.36 -13.57 2.92
N ASP A 437 3.28 -14.22 3.64
CA ASP A 437 3.12 -15.58 4.15
C ASP A 437 1.66 -15.91 4.58
N PRO A 438 0.97 -16.84 3.89
CA PRO A 438 -0.42 -17.20 4.19
C PRO A 438 -0.67 -17.56 5.65
N GLN A 439 0.33 -18.10 6.35
CA GLN A 439 0.26 -18.40 7.79
C GLN A 439 -0.10 -17.17 8.63
N ARG A 440 0.23 -15.95 8.19
CA ARG A 440 -0.09 -14.71 8.90
C ARG A 440 -1.57 -14.34 8.82
N TYR A 441 -2.26 -14.85 7.81
CA TYR A 441 -3.66 -14.50 7.54
C TYR A 441 -4.62 -15.62 7.93
N ILE A 442 -4.17 -16.87 8.03
CA ILE A 442 -5.05 -18.04 8.19
C ILE A 442 -6.05 -17.93 9.35
N ASP A 443 -5.58 -17.54 10.54
CA ASP A 443 -6.41 -17.42 11.74
C ASP A 443 -7.32 -16.19 11.70
N ARG A 444 -7.03 -15.25 10.79
CA ARG A 444 -7.83 -14.06 10.56
C ARG A 444 -8.91 -14.29 9.50
N ILE A 445 -8.75 -15.30 8.64
CA ILE A 445 -9.74 -15.66 7.62
C ILE A 445 -10.83 -16.53 8.27
N VAL A 446 -11.96 -15.89 8.56
CA VAL A 446 -13.15 -16.47 9.17
C VAL A 446 -14.18 -16.79 8.08
N VAL A 447 -14.76 -17.98 8.15
CA VAL A 447 -15.90 -18.38 7.33
C VAL A 447 -17.18 -18.00 8.06
N ASP A 448 -17.89 -17.00 7.55
CA ASP A 448 -19.17 -16.55 8.09
C ASP A 448 -20.13 -16.17 6.95
N PRO A 449 -20.94 -17.11 6.44
CA PRO A 449 -21.92 -16.81 5.40
C PRO A 449 -23.01 -15.84 5.87
N GLN A 450 -23.27 -15.74 7.17
CA GLN A 450 -24.25 -14.79 7.70
C GLN A 450 -23.76 -13.35 7.63
N PHE A 451 -22.47 -13.12 7.41
CA PHE A 451 -21.93 -11.79 7.15
C PHE A 451 -22.40 -11.20 5.81
N PHE A 452 -22.85 -12.07 4.91
CA PHE A 452 -23.25 -11.76 3.55
C PHE A 452 -24.77 -11.87 3.37
N TYR A 453 -25.23 -11.40 2.23
CA TYR A 453 -26.52 -11.57 1.62
C TYR A 453 -26.54 -12.84 0.75
N SER A 454 -27.57 -13.67 0.93
CA SER A 454 -27.64 -15.02 0.37
C SER A 454 -28.40 -15.09 -0.96
N HIS A 455 -28.12 -14.19 -1.92
CA HIS A 455 -28.91 -14.09 -3.17
C HIS A 455 -28.24 -14.68 -4.40
N GLY A 456 -26.91 -14.61 -4.49
CA GLY A 456 -26.12 -15.13 -5.61
C GLY A 456 -25.44 -16.45 -5.26
N SER A 457 -24.94 -17.15 -6.28
CA SER A 457 -24.11 -18.33 -6.08
C SER A 457 -22.82 -17.98 -5.36
N MET A 458 -22.23 -18.97 -4.72
CA MET A 458 -20.93 -18.87 -4.06
C MET A 458 -20.09 -20.11 -4.36
N VAL A 459 -18.78 -20.00 -4.22
CA VAL A 459 -17.93 -21.18 -4.32
C VAL A 459 -18.18 -22.02 -3.07
N GLN A 460 -18.42 -23.31 -3.24
CA GLN A 460 -18.68 -24.24 -2.14
C GLN A 460 -17.91 -25.53 -2.37
N THR A 461 -17.66 -26.25 -1.29
CA THR A 461 -17.33 -27.67 -1.37
C THR A 461 -18.60 -28.38 -1.84
N SER A 462 -18.52 -29.16 -2.91
CA SER A 462 -19.66 -29.99 -3.29
C SER A 462 -20.00 -30.90 -2.10
N PRO A 463 -21.29 -31.12 -1.76
CA PRO A 463 -21.62 -32.23 -0.87
C PRO A 463 -21.06 -33.47 -1.56
N ALA A 464 -20.08 -34.13 -0.92
CA ALA A 464 -19.41 -35.29 -1.47
C ALA A 464 -20.46 -36.17 -2.14
N SER A 465 -20.40 -36.30 -3.47
CA SER A 465 -21.35 -37.15 -4.18
C SER A 465 -21.31 -38.49 -3.47
N ALA A 466 -22.45 -38.89 -2.90
CA ALA A 466 -22.58 -40.14 -2.20
C ALA A 466 -22.14 -41.24 -3.16
N GLN A 467 -20.90 -41.73 -2.96
CA GLN A 467 -20.12 -42.79 -3.63
C GLN A 467 -18.77 -42.34 -4.22
N ARG A 468 -17.70 -42.76 -3.49
CA ARG A 468 -16.26 -42.91 -3.88
C ARG A 468 -15.47 -41.58 -3.98
N ASP A 469 -14.47 -41.25 -3.17
CA ASP A 469 -13.52 -42.00 -2.34
C ASP A 469 -13.29 -41.27 -1.01
N VAL A 470 -13.55 -41.93 0.11
CA VAL A 470 -13.19 -41.44 1.46
C VAL A 470 -11.65 -41.46 1.68
N MET A 471 -10.88 -41.91 0.69
CA MET A 471 -9.44 -42.15 0.76
C MET A 471 -8.60 -40.88 0.54
N HIS A 472 -9.13 -39.83 -0.09
CA HIS A 472 -8.36 -38.63 -0.45
C HIS A 472 -8.93 -37.36 0.18
N ASN A 473 -8.06 -36.48 0.69
CA ASN A 473 -8.46 -35.19 1.26
C ASN A 473 -8.82 -34.18 0.14
N GLN A 474 -9.86 -34.41 -0.65
CA GLN A 474 -10.26 -33.50 -1.73
C GLN A 474 -11.55 -32.75 -1.38
N TYR A 475 -11.55 -31.42 -1.58
CA TYR A 475 -12.67 -30.54 -1.23
C TYR A 475 -13.74 -30.44 -2.33
N HIS A 476 -13.40 -30.81 -3.57
CA HIS A 476 -14.32 -30.86 -4.72
C HIS A 476 -15.09 -29.55 -4.92
N LEU A 477 -14.35 -28.47 -5.15
CA LEU A 477 -14.90 -27.13 -5.28
C LEU A 477 -15.85 -27.01 -6.48
N GLY A 478 -16.99 -26.39 -6.25
CA GLY A 478 -18.01 -26.07 -7.25
C GLY A 478 -18.77 -24.80 -6.90
N LEU A 479 -19.84 -24.50 -7.63
CA LEU A 479 -20.71 -23.34 -7.38
C LEU A 479 -22.05 -23.79 -6.82
N GLN A 480 -22.53 -23.10 -5.78
CA GLN A 480 -23.83 -23.36 -5.17
C GLN A 480 -24.62 -22.07 -4.88
N PRO A 481 -25.89 -21.97 -5.33
CA PRO A 481 -26.54 -22.87 -6.30
C PRO A 481 -25.76 -22.98 -7.62
N ALA A 482 -25.99 -24.06 -8.36
CA ALA A 482 -25.29 -24.29 -9.62
C ALA A 482 -25.63 -23.20 -10.66
N VAL A 483 -24.59 -22.74 -11.35
CA VAL A 483 -24.72 -21.87 -12.52
C VAL A 483 -25.01 -22.75 -13.75
N ALA A 484 -25.81 -22.26 -14.69
CA ALA A 484 -26.12 -22.95 -15.94
C ALA A 484 -24.82 -23.33 -16.67
N PRO A 485 -24.68 -24.58 -17.18
CA PRO A 485 -23.44 -25.04 -17.80
C PRO A 485 -22.92 -24.15 -18.93
N ALA A 486 -23.82 -23.54 -19.72
CA ALA A 486 -23.45 -22.61 -20.79
C ALA A 486 -22.74 -21.32 -20.29
N ASN A 487 -22.89 -21.00 -19.01
CA ASN A 487 -22.30 -19.83 -18.37
C ASN A 487 -21.11 -20.18 -17.47
N LEU A 488 -20.73 -21.45 -17.35
CA LEU A 488 -19.63 -21.89 -16.49
C LEU A 488 -18.55 -22.56 -17.35
N THR A 489 -17.36 -22.01 -17.36
CA THR A 489 -16.19 -22.65 -17.98
C THR A 489 -15.22 -23.10 -16.90
N ARG A 490 -14.72 -24.32 -17.04
CA ARG A 490 -13.67 -24.88 -16.20
C ARG A 490 -12.43 -25.10 -17.06
N THR A 491 -11.38 -24.34 -16.80
CA THR A 491 -10.08 -24.49 -17.46
C THR A 491 -9.10 -25.15 -16.53
N VAL A 492 -8.33 -26.12 -17.04
CA VAL A 492 -7.30 -26.83 -16.30
C VAL A 492 -6.00 -26.75 -17.06
N GLN A 493 -4.92 -26.40 -16.38
CA GLN A 493 -3.58 -26.35 -16.93
C GLN A 493 -2.55 -26.81 -15.89
N PRO A 494 -1.36 -27.28 -16.29
CA PRO A 494 -0.25 -27.47 -15.34
C PRO A 494 0.05 -26.18 -14.58
N PHE A 495 0.36 -26.27 -13.30
CA PHE A 495 0.77 -25.13 -12.50
C PHE A 495 2.21 -24.74 -12.84
N GLY A 496 2.42 -23.44 -12.99
CA GLY A 496 3.72 -22.85 -13.25
C GLY A 496 3.63 -21.33 -13.22
N PHE A 497 4.77 -20.69 -13.04
CA PHE A 497 4.89 -19.25 -13.05
C PHE A 497 6.25 -18.83 -13.58
N SER A 498 6.39 -17.55 -13.91
CA SER A 498 7.67 -16.96 -14.27
C SER A 498 7.83 -15.63 -13.55
N LYS A 499 9.04 -15.37 -13.05
CA LYS A 499 9.38 -14.14 -12.33
C LYS A 499 10.80 -13.71 -12.66
N VAL A 500 11.10 -12.44 -12.42
CA VAL A 500 12.46 -11.92 -12.59
C VAL A 500 13.20 -11.99 -11.25
N VAL A 501 14.36 -12.64 -11.24
CA VAL A 501 15.25 -12.74 -10.07
C VAL A 501 16.65 -12.32 -10.50
N ASN A 502 17.17 -11.26 -9.89
CA ASN A 502 18.50 -10.70 -10.21
C ASN A 502 18.70 -10.44 -11.72
N GLY A 503 17.67 -9.92 -12.39
CA GLY A 503 17.69 -9.60 -13.83
C GLY A 503 17.42 -10.79 -14.77
N ASN A 504 17.43 -12.02 -14.27
CA ASN A 504 17.17 -13.22 -15.06
C ASN A 504 15.72 -13.68 -14.91
N GLU A 505 15.16 -14.27 -15.97
CA GLU A 505 13.85 -14.90 -15.91
C GLU A 505 13.98 -16.28 -15.25
N LEU A 506 13.37 -16.45 -14.08
CA LEU A 506 13.16 -17.73 -13.44
C LEU A 506 11.79 -18.26 -13.87
N ARG A 507 11.80 -19.41 -14.57
CA ARG A 507 10.60 -20.16 -14.90
C ARG A 507 10.48 -21.37 -13.98
N VAL A 508 9.32 -21.50 -13.35
CA VAL A 508 8.96 -22.63 -12.49
C VAL A 508 7.77 -23.36 -13.10
N ASP A 509 7.88 -24.68 -13.22
CA ASP A 509 6.80 -25.55 -13.68
C ASP A 509 6.66 -26.72 -12.67
N VAL A 510 5.42 -27.06 -12.28
CA VAL A 510 5.08 -28.20 -11.41
C VAL A 510 4.03 -29.05 -12.11
N PRO A 511 4.41 -29.91 -13.09
CA PRO A 511 3.48 -30.53 -14.03
C PRO A 511 2.40 -31.41 -13.40
N GLU A 512 2.69 -32.01 -12.24
CA GLU A 512 1.75 -32.90 -11.54
C GLU A 512 0.76 -32.13 -10.66
N LEU A 513 0.98 -30.83 -10.43
CA LEU A 513 0.02 -29.94 -9.79
C LEU A 513 -0.74 -29.19 -10.89
N LYS A 514 -2.05 -29.35 -10.96
CA LYS A 514 -2.86 -28.67 -11.97
C LYS A 514 -3.49 -27.43 -11.36
N GLN A 515 -3.49 -26.31 -12.07
CA GLN A 515 -4.29 -25.14 -11.74
C GLN A 515 -5.64 -25.23 -12.44
N VAL A 516 -6.71 -25.10 -11.65
CA VAL A 516 -8.10 -25.04 -12.10
C VAL A 516 -8.59 -23.62 -11.96
N THR A 517 -9.14 -23.06 -13.04
CA THR A 517 -9.84 -21.78 -13.01
C THR A 517 -11.30 -22.00 -13.40
N LEU A 518 -12.22 -21.57 -12.55
CA LEU A 518 -13.63 -21.46 -12.87
C LEU A 518 -13.93 -20.04 -13.30
N THR A 519 -14.45 -19.87 -14.51
CA THR A 519 -14.95 -18.59 -15.00
C THR A 519 -16.45 -18.67 -15.24
N VAL A 520 -17.14 -17.58 -14.92
CA VAL A 520 -18.57 -17.44 -15.15
C VAL A 520 -18.80 -16.34 -16.17
N ARG A 521 -19.61 -16.62 -17.20
CA ARG A 521 -20.25 -15.58 -17.99
C ARG A 521 -21.31 -14.94 -17.12
N ASP A 522 -21.02 -13.74 -16.66
CA ASP A 522 -21.72 -13.10 -15.57
C ASP A 522 -23.01 -12.40 -16.03
N VAL A 523 -23.74 -11.80 -15.09
CA VAL A 523 -24.97 -11.05 -15.35
C VAL A 523 -24.82 -9.91 -16.39
N ASN A 524 -23.60 -9.39 -16.57
CA ASN A 524 -23.29 -8.38 -17.59
C ASN A 524 -22.80 -8.98 -18.92
N GLY A 525 -22.77 -10.31 -19.03
CA GLY A 525 -22.25 -11.04 -20.17
C GLY A 525 -20.73 -11.14 -20.22
N GLU A 526 -20.03 -10.68 -19.16
CA GLU A 526 -18.58 -10.64 -19.06
C GLU A 526 -18.04 -11.97 -18.51
N ILE A 527 -16.86 -12.41 -18.98
CA ILE A 527 -16.21 -13.61 -18.43
C ILE A 527 -15.41 -13.21 -17.19
N LYS A 528 -15.82 -13.69 -16.01
CA LYS A 528 -15.16 -13.38 -14.73
C LYS A 528 -14.61 -14.62 -14.05
N PRO A 529 -13.34 -14.62 -13.60
CA PRO A 529 -12.81 -15.69 -12.76
C PRO A 529 -13.47 -15.63 -11.37
N VAL A 530 -14.10 -16.73 -10.97
CA VAL A 530 -14.79 -16.86 -9.67
C VAL A 530 -14.12 -17.87 -8.74
N ALA A 531 -13.22 -18.70 -9.24
CA ALA A 531 -12.37 -19.54 -8.41
C ALA A 531 -11.07 -19.85 -9.13
N ARG A 532 -9.96 -19.83 -8.39
CA ARG A 532 -8.68 -20.38 -8.82
C ARG A 532 -8.12 -21.23 -7.68
N PHE A 533 -7.85 -22.49 -7.96
CA PHE A 533 -7.36 -23.45 -6.98
C PHE A 533 -6.56 -24.54 -7.68
N HIS A 534 -5.95 -25.45 -6.93
CA HIS A 534 -5.16 -26.55 -7.49
C HIS A 534 -5.91 -27.87 -7.56
N GLU A 535 -5.39 -28.82 -8.31
CA GLU A 535 -5.74 -30.23 -8.26
C GLU A 535 -4.47 -31.04 -8.03
N PRO A 536 -4.32 -31.67 -6.85
CA PRO A 536 -5.26 -31.69 -5.71
C PRO A 536 -5.43 -30.32 -5.03
N ASP A 537 -6.65 -30.01 -4.56
CA ASP A 537 -7.03 -28.68 -4.02
C ASP A 537 -6.42 -28.35 -2.65
N TRP A 538 -6.04 -29.37 -1.90
CA TRP A 538 -5.37 -29.24 -0.61
C TRP A 538 -3.86 -28.93 -0.71
N ILE A 539 -3.27 -28.98 -1.91
CA ILE A 539 -1.86 -28.59 -2.14
C ILE A 539 -1.85 -27.15 -2.66
N LEU A 540 -1.48 -26.20 -1.82
CA LEU A 540 -1.47 -24.77 -2.16
C LEU A 540 -0.24 -24.37 -2.97
N GLY A 541 0.88 -25.07 -2.80
CA GLY A 541 2.11 -24.83 -3.55
C GLY A 541 3.26 -25.68 -3.06
N THR A 542 4.28 -25.84 -3.89
CA THR A 542 5.51 -26.56 -3.57
C THR A 542 6.72 -25.87 -4.18
N ASN A 543 7.86 -25.95 -3.49
CA ASN A 543 9.14 -25.37 -3.90
C ASN A 543 10.29 -26.34 -3.62
N GLU A 544 11.32 -26.32 -4.46
CA GLU A 544 12.55 -27.06 -4.23
C GLU A 544 13.66 -26.15 -3.71
N TRP A 545 14.29 -26.55 -2.61
CA TRP A 545 15.51 -25.97 -2.10
C TRP A 545 16.71 -26.87 -2.44
N ILE A 546 17.70 -26.26 -3.07
CA ILE A 546 18.94 -26.91 -3.46
C ILE A 546 20.08 -26.34 -2.61
N PRO A 547 20.81 -27.16 -1.83
CA PRO A 547 21.93 -26.67 -1.04
C PRO A 547 23.03 -26.07 -1.95
N THR A 548 23.56 -24.92 -1.55
CA THR A 548 24.67 -24.26 -2.24
C THR A 548 25.92 -25.15 -2.24
N LYS A 549 26.88 -24.86 -3.14
CA LYS A 549 28.18 -25.56 -3.14
C LYS A 549 28.86 -25.50 -1.76
N VAL A 550 28.89 -24.31 -1.15
CA VAL A 550 29.48 -24.08 0.17
C VAL A 550 28.78 -24.92 1.25
N GLN A 551 27.44 -24.93 1.28
CA GLN A 551 26.68 -25.74 2.24
C GLN A 551 26.94 -27.25 2.06
N ARG A 552 27.07 -27.72 0.82
CA ARG A 552 27.43 -29.13 0.54
C ARG A 552 28.83 -29.46 1.07
N GLU A 553 29.81 -28.60 0.84
CA GLU A 553 31.18 -28.77 1.32
C GLU A 553 31.25 -28.77 2.86
N ILE A 554 30.56 -27.84 3.52
CA ILE A 554 30.48 -27.77 4.99
C ILE A 554 29.83 -29.03 5.56
N SER A 555 28.70 -29.47 5.01
CA SER A 555 28.04 -30.70 5.50
C SER A 555 28.95 -31.92 5.34
N ALA A 556 29.62 -32.05 4.20
CA ALA A 556 30.52 -33.17 3.93
C ALA A 556 31.70 -33.18 4.92
N ALA A 557 32.26 -32.00 5.24
CA ALA A 557 33.31 -31.87 6.25
C ALA A 557 32.85 -32.27 7.67
N ARG A 558 31.55 -32.12 7.96
CA ARG A 558 30.91 -32.54 9.23
C ARG A 558 30.40 -33.99 9.21
N GLY A 559 30.68 -34.76 8.16
CA GLY A 559 30.36 -36.18 8.07
C GLY A 559 28.92 -36.50 7.65
N TYR A 560 28.17 -35.53 7.12
CA TYR A 560 26.83 -35.76 6.57
C TYR A 560 26.67 -35.11 5.18
N ARG A 561 25.64 -35.49 4.43
CA ARG A 561 25.39 -34.92 3.09
C ARG A 561 24.03 -34.25 3.06
N LEU A 562 24.02 -32.91 2.98
CA LEU A 562 22.79 -32.14 2.74
C LEU A 562 22.18 -32.56 1.40
N LYS A 563 20.93 -33.05 1.46
CA LYS A 563 20.10 -33.37 0.30
C LYS A 563 19.25 -32.16 -0.10
N CYS A 564 18.79 -32.12 -1.35
CA CYS A 564 17.72 -31.22 -1.75
C CYS A 564 16.49 -31.44 -0.86
N ARG A 565 15.71 -30.39 -0.63
CA ARG A 565 14.48 -30.45 0.16
C ARG A 565 13.33 -29.89 -0.66
N TYR A 566 12.17 -30.51 -0.57
CA TYR A 566 10.92 -29.94 -1.04
C TYR A 566 10.22 -29.27 0.13
N TYR A 567 9.67 -28.08 -0.09
CA TYR A 567 8.85 -27.33 0.86
C TYR A 567 7.45 -27.21 0.28
N SER A 568 6.43 -27.58 1.05
CA SER A 568 5.05 -27.66 0.58
C SER A 568 4.11 -26.93 1.54
N SER A 569 3.25 -26.08 0.98
CA SER A 569 2.16 -25.42 1.71
C SER A 569 0.85 -26.16 1.44
N LEU A 570 0.18 -26.61 2.50
CA LEU A 570 -1.00 -27.46 2.42
C LEU A 570 -2.18 -26.81 3.15
N TYR A 571 -3.40 -26.98 2.62
CA TYR A 571 -4.64 -26.81 3.38
C TYR A 571 -5.30 -28.17 3.52
N TYR A 572 -4.93 -28.91 4.57
CA TYR A 572 -5.27 -30.31 4.74
C TYR A 572 -6.23 -30.48 5.92
N ARG A 573 -7.40 -31.10 5.68
CA ARG A 573 -8.46 -31.32 6.68
C ARG A 573 -8.86 -30.08 7.49
N GLY A 574 -8.86 -28.90 6.85
CA GLY A 574 -9.28 -27.62 7.44
C GLY A 574 -8.15 -26.87 8.16
N HIS A 575 -6.92 -27.38 8.08
CA HIS A 575 -5.75 -26.79 8.73
C HIS A 575 -4.67 -26.47 7.70
N TYR A 576 -4.00 -25.34 7.90
CA TYR A 576 -2.87 -24.95 7.08
C TYR A 576 -1.57 -25.54 7.66
N TYR A 577 -0.72 -26.07 6.79
CA TYR A 577 0.57 -26.66 7.18
C TYR A 577 1.68 -26.23 6.23
N LYS A 578 2.87 -25.99 6.79
CA LYS A 578 4.13 -25.93 6.05
C LYS A 578 4.97 -27.14 6.39
N LEU A 579 5.25 -27.93 5.37
CA LEU A 579 6.05 -29.14 5.50
C LEU A 579 7.32 -29.04 4.67
N TRP A 580 8.35 -29.75 5.07
CA TRP A 580 9.50 -30.05 4.23
C TRP A 580 9.81 -31.54 4.19
N ARG A 581 10.38 -32.00 3.08
CA ARG A 581 10.83 -33.39 2.89
C ARG A 581 12.16 -33.42 2.15
N ALA A 582 13.11 -34.25 2.61
CA ALA A 582 14.34 -34.48 1.87
C ALA A 582 14.07 -35.29 0.58
N ALA A 583 14.74 -34.93 -0.52
CA ALA A 583 14.62 -35.67 -1.78
C ALA A 583 14.96 -37.16 -1.61
N GLY A 584 14.07 -38.02 -2.10
CA GLY A 584 14.15 -39.48 -1.94
C GLY A 584 13.72 -40.02 -0.57
N SER A 585 13.31 -39.17 0.37
CA SER A 585 12.69 -39.58 1.64
C SER A 585 11.19 -39.83 1.46
N ASP A 586 10.61 -40.58 2.39
CA ASP A 586 9.15 -40.75 2.60
C ASP A 586 8.67 -40.13 3.92
N GLU A 587 9.53 -39.30 4.55
CA GLU A 587 9.27 -38.60 5.81
C GLU A 587 9.14 -37.10 5.57
N TRP A 588 7.99 -36.53 5.97
CA TRP A 588 7.75 -35.09 5.97
C TRP A 588 7.95 -34.55 7.38
N HIS A 589 8.37 -33.30 7.48
CA HIS A 589 8.61 -32.62 8.74
C HIS A 589 7.89 -31.27 8.74
N PHE A 590 7.42 -30.81 9.90
CA PHE A 590 6.96 -29.44 10.03
C PHE A 590 8.12 -28.46 9.84
N VAL A 591 7.90 -27.38 9.09
CA VAL A 591 8.94 -26.36 8.86
C VAL A 591 9.35 -25.67 10.15
N ASP A 592 8.39 -25.43 11.05
CA ASP A 592 8.65 -24.62 12.26
C ASP A 592 9.29 -25.42 13.40
N THR A 593 8.93 -26.70 13.55
CA THR A 593 9.41 -27.55 14.67
C THR A 593 10.42 -28.60 14.25
N ASN A 594 10.56 -28.87 12.94
CA ASN A 594 11.37 -29.95 12.38
C ASN A 594 10.95 -31.37 12.81
N GLU A 595 9.86 -31.50 13.56
CA GLU A 595 9.28 -32.79 13.97
C GLU A 595 8.65 -33.50 12.77
N VAL A 596 8.64 -34.84 12.81
CA VAL A 596 8.01 -35.67 11.78
C VAL A 596 6.50 -35.37 11.74
N ALA A 597 6.01 -35.02 10.56
CA ALA A 597 4.62 -34.68 10.30
C ALA A 597 3.83 -35.92 9.87
N ASP A 598 3.09 -36.52 10.81
CA ASP A 598 2.21 -37.68 10.56
C ASP A 598 0.74 -37.28 10.30
N ILE A 599 0.54 -36.15 9.61
CA ILE A 599 -0.80 -35.60 9.34
C ILE A 599 -1.40 -36.07 8.01
N ILE A 600 -0.56 -36.49 7.07
CA ILE A 600 -0.97 -36.86 5.70
C ILE A 600 -1.34 -38.34 5.67
N SER A 601 -2.54 -38.63 5.14
CA SER A 601 -3.02 -40.01 5.00
C SER A 601 -2.06 -40.85 4.12
N PRO A 602 -1.96 -42.18 4.34
CA PRO A 602 -1.16 -43.05 3.49
C PRO A 602 -1.53 -42.98 2.00
N ALA A 603 -2.78 -42.67 1.67
CA ALA A 603 -3.26 -42.53 0.29
C ALA A 603 -2.83 -41.20 -0.37
N ASP A 604 -2.64 -40.14 0.42
CA ASP A 604 -2.27 -38.81 -0.08
C ASP A 604 -0.75 -38.58 -0.13
N ARG A 605 0.05 -39.33 0.64
CA ARG A 605 1.53 -39.24 0.62
C ARG A 605 2.13 -39.47 -0.77
N PRO A 606 1.73 -40.51 -1.55
CA PRO A 606 2.26 -40.70 -2.90
C PRO A 606 1.85 -39.57 -3.87
N ILE A 607 0.73 -38.90 -3.60
CA ILE A 607 0.26 -37.77 -4.41
C ILE A 607 1.13 -36.54 -4.14
N LEU A 608 1.33 -36.17 -2.88
CA LEU A 608 2.20 -35.05 -2.53
C LEU A 608 3.64 -35.26 -3.00
N LYS A 609 4.19 -36.46 -2.77
CA LYS A 609 5.54 -36.83 -3.22
C LYS A 609 5.70 -36.64 -4.73
N ARG A 610 4.72 -37.10 -5.51
CA ARG A 610 4.71 -36.96 -6.97
C ARG A 610 4.66 -35.49 -7.40
N VAL A 611 3.84 -34.67 -6.75
CA VAL A 611 3.77 -33.23 -7.00
C VAL A 611 5.11 -32.55 -6.73
N GLU A 612 5.69 -32.79 -5.55
CA GLU A 612 6.99 -32.25 -5.15
C GLU A 612 8.11 -32.66 -6.13
N GLU A 613 8.19 -33.95 -6.48
CA GLU A 613 9.22 -34.48 -7.37
C GLU A 613 9.01 -34.10 -8.85
N SER A 614 7.85 -33.51 -9.18
CA SER A 614 7.60 -32.92 -10.49
C SER A 614 8.12 -31.48 -10.63
N PHE A 615 8.48 -30.82 -9.53
CA PHE A 615 8.95 -29.43 -9.54
C PHE A 615 10.18 -29.24 -10.45
N ARG A 616 10.14 -28.24 -11.34
CA ARG A 616 11.24 -27.85 -12.21
C ARG A 616 11.42 -26.33 -12.14
N ALA A 617 12.66 -25.88 -11.98
CA ALA A 617 13.03 -24.47 -12.03
C ALA A 617 14.18 -24.26 -13.02
N VAL A 618 14.04 -23.30 -13.93
CA VAL A 618 15.02 -22.98 -14.98
C VAL A 618 15.22 -21.48 -15.05
N PHE A 619 16.48 -21.04 -14.97
CA PHE A 619 16.88 -19.66 -15.27
C PHE A 619 17.14 -19.50 -16.77
N ARG A 620 16.57 -18.46 -17.38
CA ARG A 620 16.91 -18.01 -18.73
C ARG A 620 17.64 -16.68 -18.65
N ASN A 621 18.81 -16.60 -19.28
CA ASN A 621 19.51 -15.33 -19.46
C ASN A 621 18.70 -14.47 -20.42
N THR A 622 18.40 -13.25 -20.01
CA THR A 622 17.77 -12.21 -20.82
C THR A 622 18.74 -11.57 -21.82
N ASP A 623 20.05 -11.84 -21.69
CA ASP A 623 21.11 -11.37 -22.59
C ASP A 623 21.46 -12.39 -23.69
N ILE A 624 20.50 -12.69 -24.57
CA ILE A 624 20.80 -13.20 -25.92
C ILE A 624 19.89 -12.49 -26.93
N THR A 625 20.38 -11.39 -27.49
CA THR A 625 19.97 -10.97 -28.84
C THR A 625 20.56 -11.96 -29.84
N GLU A 626 19.74 -12.83 -30.43
CA GLU A 626 20.08 -13.52 -31.66
C GLU A 626 19.10 -13.16 -32.78
N ASP A 627 19.72 -12.65 -33.84
CA ASP A 627 19.19 -12.27 -35.13
C ASP A 627 18.68 -13.49 -35.93
N GLN A 628 17.58 -13.26 -36.64
CA GLN A 628 17.13 -13.87 -37.91
C GLN A 628 17.11 -15.40 -38.11
N ALA A 629 15.90 -15.96 -38.23
CA ALA A 629 15.52 -16.79 -39.38
C ALA A 629 14.00 -16.91 -39.59
N SER A 630 13.54 -16.38 -40.74
CA SER A 630 12.37 -16.75 -41.56
C SER A 630 10.96 -16.84 -40.95
N VAL A 631 10.13 -15.86 -41.33
CA VAL A 631 8.65 -15.89 -41.35
C VAL A 631 8.16 -16.71 -42.56
N PRO A 632 7.07 -17.48 -42.40
CA PRO A 632 5.94 -17.32 -43.31
C PRO A 632 4.65 -16.92 -42.59
N ALA A 633 3.83 -16.17 -43.32
CA ALA A 633 2.67 -15.42 -42.89
C ALA A 633 1.43 -16.25 -42.47
N ASP A 634 0.55 -15.53 -41.78
CA ASP A 634 -0.88 -15.80 -41.49
C ASP A 634 -1.24 -16.85 -40.44
N VAL A 635 -1.49 -16.37 -39.21
CA VAL A 635 -2.76 -16.58 -38.48
C VAL A 635 -3.06 -15.37 -37.59
N THR A 636 -4.12 -14.64 -37.91
CA THR A 636 -4.74 -13.60 -37.08
C THR A 636 -5.34 -14.17 -35.79
N LEU A 637 -4.80 -13.81 -34.62
CA LEU A 637 -5.49 -13.86 -33.32
C LEU A 637 -5.10 -12.65 -32.45
N ALA A 638 -6.12 -12.08 -31.79
CA ALA A 638 -6.15 -10.84 -31.03
C ALA A 638 -5.26 -10.85 -29.75
N PRO A 639 -4.87 -9.67 -29.21
CA PRO A 639 -3.71 -9.55 -28.34
C PRO A 639 -3.91 -9.96 -26.87
N THR A 640 -2.76 -10.38 -26.37
CA THR A 640 -2.32 -10.98 -25.11
C THR A 640 -2.14 -10.01 -23.94
N ALA A 641 -2.18 -10.61 -22.74
CA ALA A 641 -1.29 -10.40 -21.59
C ALA A 641 -0.84 -8.96 -21.27
N SER A 642 -1.43 -8.39 -20.21
CA SER A 642 -0.86 -7.23 -19.53
C SER A 642 0.37 -7.66 -18.71
N GLN A 643 1.56 -7.33 -19.20
CA GLN A 643 2.79 -7.29 -18.42
C GLN A 643 2.67 -6.22 -17.32
N ALA A 644 3.00 -6.56 -16.08
CA ALA A 644 3.25 -5.56 -15.03
C ALA A 644 4.71 -5.08 -15.16
N PRO A 645 5.00 -3.77 -15.11
CA PRO A 645 6.37 -3.29 -15.22
C PRO A 645 7.15 -3.48 -13.90
N ALA A 646 8.41 -3.87 -14.04
CA ALA A 646 9.37 -3.92 -12.94
C ALA A 646 9.67 -2.51 -12.39
N ARG A 647 9.72 -2.34 -11.06
CA ARG A 647 10.27 -1.16 -10.38
C ARG A 647 11.74 -1.39 -10.00
N PRO A 648 12.57 -0.32 -9.89
CA PRO A 648 14.01 -0.44 -9.71
C PRO A 648 14.40 -0.83 -8.28
N ALA A 649 15.54 -1.52 -8.17
CA ALA A 649 16.10 -2.04 -6.93
C ALA A 649 16.52 -0.93 -5.93
N PRO A 650 16.47 -1.18 -4.61
CA PRO A 650 17.01 -0.27 -3.61
C PRO A 650 18.55 -0.32 -3.56
N GLU A 651 19.19 0.86 -3.54
CA GLU A 651 20.63 1.02 -3.38
C GLU A 651 21.08 0.66 -1.95
N THR A 652 22.14 -0.14 -1.84
CA THR A 652 22.79 -0.53 -0.58
C THR A 652 23.84 0.52 -0.16
N PRO A 653 23.89 0.98 1.10
CA PRO A 653 24.97 1.84 1.59
C PRO A 653 26.24 1.03 1.98
N PRO A 654 27.44 1.63 1.95
CA PRO A 654 28.71 0.93 2.12
C PRO A 654 29.03 0.59 3.58
N HIS A 655 29.71 -0.56 3.77
CA HIS A 655 30.26 -1.05 5.03
C HIS A 655 31.42 -0.17 5.55
N VAL A 656 31.47 0.02 6.88
CA VAL A 656 32.64 0.52 7.61
C VAL A 656 33.14 -0.59 8.53
N ASP A 657 34.38 -1.01 8.32
CA ASP A 657 35.13 -1.94 9.15
C ASP A 657 35.45 -1.34 10.53
N SER A 658 35.31 -2.15 11.59
CA SER A 658 36.23 -2.07 12.73
C SER A 658 36.31 -3.42 13.45
N ALA A 659 37.55 -3.88 13.61
CA ALA A 659 37.94 -5.11 14.28
C ALA A 659 38.61 -4.78 15.62
N THR A 660 38.35 -5.55 16.68
CA THR A 660 39.37 -6.08 17.64
C THR A 660 38.76 -7.11 18.63
N PRO A 661 39.55 -8.03 19.22
CA PRO A 661 39.07 -9.37 19.61
C PRO A 661 39.16 -9.76 21.12
N ALA A 662 38.55 -10.95 21.40
CA ALA A 662 38.86 -11.98 22.43
C ALA A 662 38.22 -11.84 23.84
N PRO A 663 38.06 -12.94 24.65
CA PRO A 663 38.39 -14.37 24.43
C PRO A 663 37.30 -15.44 24.79
N SER A 664 37.36 -16.56 24.08
CA SER A 664 37.23 -17.98 24.53
C SER A 664 36.33 -18.41 25.71
N ALA A 665 35.23 -19.12 25.39
CA ALA A 665 34.79 -20.34 26.10
C ALA A 665 33.95 -21.25 25.16
N ALA A 666 34.08 -22.57 25.31
CA ALA A 666 33.64 -23.67 24.44
C ALA A 666 32.11 -23.97 24.48
N PRO A 667 31.56 -24.80 23.56
CA PRO A 667 30.29 -24.52 22.89
C PRO A 667 29.07 -25.15 23.56
N ALA A 668 27.96 -24.42 23.50
CA ALA A 668 26.61 -24.97 23.48
C ALA A 668 26.08 -24.83 22.06
N ASP A 669 25.51 -25.90 21.51
CA ASP A 669 24.84 -25.94 20.21
C ASP A 669 23.69 -24.91 20.18
N ASN A 670 23.97 -23.75 19.60
CA ASN A 670 22.98 -22.77 19.17
C ASN A 670 23.10 -22.64 17.65
N ASP A 671 22.25 -23.37 16.94
CA ASP A 671 21.99 -23.26 15.49
C ASP A 671 21.22 -21.95 15.13
N ASP A 672 21.48 -20.85 15.84
CA ASP A 672 20.81 -19.56 15.65
C ASP A 672 21.50 -18.65 14.63
N ASN A 673 22.46 -19.19 13.87
CA ASN A 673 23.23 -18.43 12.87
C ASN A 673 23.16 -19.05 11.47
N ASP A 674 22.01 -19.63 11.14
CA ASP A 674 21.68 -19.96 9.76
C ASP A 674 21.40 -18.67 8.99
N ASN A 675 22.43 -18.18 8.32
CA ASN A 675 22.30 -17.31 7.15
C ASN A 675 21.44 -18.04 6.11
N PHE A 676 20.13 -17.78 6.17
CA PHE A 676 19.10 -18.25 5.24
C PHE A 676 19.35 -17.71 3.83
N LEU A 677 20.26 -18.34 3.10
CA LEU A 677 20.23 -18.38 1.64
C LEU A 677 19.27 -19.49 1.23
N LEU A 678 17.98 -19.18 1.31
CA LEU A 678 16.99 -19.83 0.46
C LEU A 678 17.34 -19.41 -0.97
N LEU A 679 17.45 -20.38 -1.88
CA LEU A 679 17.25 -20.09 -3.29
C LEU A 679 15.80 -19.59 -3.41
N PHE A 680 15.61 -18.28 -3.47
CA PHE A 680 14.32 -17.61 -3.68
C PHE A 680 14.19 -17.14 -5.12
#